data_AF-A0A2N2CNG0-F1
#
_entry.id   AF-A0A2N2CNG0-F1
#
_cell.length_a   1.000
_cell.length_b   1.000
_cell.length_c   1.000
_cell.angle_alpha   90.00
_cell.angle_beta   90.00
_cell.angle_gamma   90.00
#
_symmetry.space_group_name_H-M   'P 1'
#
loop_
_entity.id
_entity.type
_entity.pdbx_description
1 polymer ?
#
loop_
_entity_poly.entity_id
_entity_poly.type
_entity_poly.pdbx_seq_one_letter_code
_entity_poly.pdbx_strand_id
1 'polypeptide(L)'
;MCIISQEQFIRNFKIMNNGEIDFFLGAGASIQSGIPTGGNLVWYFKREIYCLENNISTELYKDLKLPSTQRLLQDYFDNQEGHPRQYDPEEYSHYFERCYNTVLSRKRFIENLVADKKPSLGYLCLANYITSSKVKNVWTTNFDSLVETALNTLSPTFTYAVCSSANQSSLPMLNPAYPSVCKLHGDYRYDRLQNTTSELQGLETKIHSFTYSQLAGKGLVVIGYSGNDESTMSFFESHIAEPDFLSKGLFWAVQKGCTVSKRVKALIENAVVAGKDAAIVEISGFDDLLYASYKSINIPNLIIDNKWREYPSTKKDLVFSGSPIDSFIKLNAYVADNYPPCHVFETDIQSWEELRKCIDGHNIIAALYSQHVYCFANTDHINTVFCDHIKSAISLEPVEEKILYNSDSIYTGMLYQLLNQYMIFKGMIEYRKNTYYDPNLKSDKSGYVFYEAVEVALSYINKKYYLNLLPTVHVMSNSGKNLDKVTYQDQINKAVSSIYNKQYNDNLKQWEKLLRTSGKMLLECEGFQIEFLTPAISCGGTNRDAEWPSLPAWVYPEPLMCFSENDPNKSIVNQLKGLVSYGPIDCSYALTGTIRNPVKLAIFAPNERMSTILSHLNSLNGRQASTGKDQFLLNYEGFDSVFRRVLKIPAVGDCDICVGYSEKSVLSMNAQEFLAFLKRGVDHFATKAVDFNVLVIYIPHSFAPFREAKEISADFNLHDAIKLHATDRGIKIQFIEERSINTYDPCKVLWGLSTSIYAKSSGVLWHPQAINDGTAYVGISYAQSEEKGICIGCSQLFDSTGTGIRMILRKIDNPRFWGKKNPYMGRDEARSMMSELREQYYHSDPIAKLNRIVIHKTTPFMREEIIGITQAFEGVNNIELVQIQSYCPWRAIKFGQQASKVAESFAVKRGTTIQLSSDSFLLWTHGCIIHPDLAGRLNYYKGGRGIPTPLLIKRHYGQASGDTLAQEILMLTKMNWNSGDSLYKILPVTLDFAKVLARMSKQNEAIYNKAYDFRYFM
;
A
#
# COMPACT_ATOMS: atom_id res chain seq x y z
N MET A 1 23.70 -17.29 -29.77
CA MET A 1 23.21 -16.05 -29.15
C MET A 1 23.87 -15.85 -27.79
N CYS A 2 24.64 -14.77 -27.58
CA CYS A 2 25.24 -14.44 -26.29
C CYS A 2 24.24 -13.64 -25.44
N ILE A 3 23.94 -14.12 -24.22
CA ILE A 3 23.14 -13.39 -23.22
C ILE A 3 24.06 -13.11 -22.04
N ILE A 4 24.11 -11.85 -21.59
CA ILE A 4 24.89 -11.44 -20.43
C ILE A 4 24.00 -10.80 -19.37
N SER A 5 24.43 -10.87 -18.11
CA SER A 5 23.71 -10.24 -17.02
C SER A 5 23.96 -8.72 -16.96
N GLN A 6 23.04 -7.98 -16.36
CA GLN A 6 23.20 -6.58 -16.03
C GLN A 6 24.53 -6.28 -15.33
N GLU A 7 24.93 -7.08 -14.34
CA GLU A 7 26.16 -6.86 -13.57
C GLU A 7 27.41 -7.08 -14.44
N GLN A 8 27.37 -8.06 -15.35
CA GLN A 8 28.46 -8.29 -16.30
C GLN A 8 28.61 -7.11 -17.25
N PHE A 9 27.50 -6.62 -17.81
CA PHE A 9 27.52 -5.42 -18.64
C PHE A 9 28.06 -4.21 -17.87
N ILE A 10 27.63 -3.98 -16.63
CA ILE A 10 28.11 -2.85 -15.80
C ILE A 10 29.62 -2.93 -15.58
N ARG A 11 30.18 -4.12 -15.32
CA ARG A 11 31.63 -4.31 -15.19
C ARG A 11 32.39 -3.95 -16.46
N ASN A 12 31.86 -4.34 -17.63
CA ASN A 12 32.45 -4.03 -18.92
C ASN A 12 32.34 -2.52 -19.24
N PHE A 13 31.16 -1.94 -19.08
CA PHE A 13 30.92 -0.51 -19.33
C PHE A 13 31.81 0.38 -18.45
N LYS A 14 32.08 -0.03 -17.21
CA LYS A 14 32.97 0.69 -16.29
C LYS A 14 34.37 0.88 -16.85
N ILE A 15 34.96 -0.14 -17.48
CA ILE A 15 36.34 -0.12 -17.98
C ILE A 15 36.50 0.46 -19.39
N MET A 16 35.41 0.61 -20.15
CA MET A 16 35.44 1.26 -21.47
C MET A 16 35.95 2.70 -21.36
N ASN A 17 36.71 3.16 -22.35
CA ASN A 17 37.20 4.54 -22.38
C ASN A 17 36.05 5.52 -22.57
N ASN A 18 36.26 6.76 -22.13
CA ASN A 18 35.28 7.83 -22.25
C ASN A 18 34.90 8.08 -23.72
N GLY A 19 33.60 8.08 -24.02
CA GLY A 19 33.07 8.31 -25.36
C GLY A 19 33.17 7.12 -26.33
N GLU A 20 33.64 5.94 -25.89
CA GLU A 20 33.68 4.73 -26.72
C GLU A 20 32.29 4.15 -27.01
N ILE A 21 31.31 4.40 -26.14
CA ILE A 21 29.97 3.83 -26.23
C ILE A 21 28.90 4.91 -26.13
N ASP A 22 27.92 4.81 -27.02
CA ASP A 22 26.74 5.67 -27.08
C ASP A 22 25.49 4.88 -26.63
N PHE A 23 24.41 5.60 -26.34
CA PHE A 23 23.13 5.00 -25.94
C PHE A 23 22.05 5.25 -26.99
N PHE A 24 21.24 4.23 -27.27
CA PHE A 24 20.02 4.33 -28.07
C PHE A 24 18.81 4.09 -27.17
N LEU A 25 17.92 5.08 -27.07
CA LEU A 25 16.73 5.03 -26.23
C LEU A 25 15.46 4.89 -27.06
N GLY A 26 14.69 3.85 -26.78
CA GLY A 26 13.30 3.72 -27.23
C GLY A 26 12.29 4.10 -26.15
N ALA A 27 11.00 3.96 -26.47
CA ALA A 27 9.90 4.44 -25.62
C ALA A 27 9.86 3.77 -24.23
N GLY A 28 10.42 2.56 -24.12
CA GLY A 28 10.55 1.85 -22.85
C GLY A 28 11.41 2.56 -21.80
N ALA A 29 12.34 3.44 -22.22
CA ALA A 29 13.11 4.26 -21.28
C ALA A 29 12.25 5.37 -20.61
N SER A 30 11.18 5.81 -21.27
CA SER A 30 10.33 6.92 -20.82
C SER A 30 9.14 6.49 -19.94
N ILE A 31 8.91 5.18 -19.75
CA ILE A 31 7.80 4.65 -18.93
C ILE A 31 7.83 5.22 -17.52
N GLN A 32 9.00 5.19 -16.86
CA GLN A 32 9.14 5.72 -15.50
C GLN A 32 8.94 7.23 -15.45
N SER A 33 9.08 7.96 -16.56
CA SER A 33 8.75 9.38 -16.65
C SER A 33 7.27 9.64 -16.96
N GLY A 34 6.45 8.58 -17.02
CA GLY A 34 5.02 8.64 -17.29
C GLY A 34 4.66 8.79 -18.76
N ILE A 35 5.52 8.33 -19.67
CA ILE A 35 5.26 8.29 -21.11
C ILE A 35 5.14 6.82 -21.53
N PRO A 36 3.99 6.40 -22.10
CA PRO A 36 3.75 5.00 -22.44
C PRO A 36 4.56 4.54 -23.67
N THR A 37 4.76 3.23 -23.78
CA THR A 37 5.35 2.64 -24.98
C THR A 37 4.34 2.65 -26.14
N GLY A 38 4.84 2.57 -27.39
CA GLY A 38 3.98 2.37 -28.56
C GLY A 38 3.06 1.15 -28.42
N GLY A 39 3.57 0.05 -27.86
CA GLY A 39 2.76 -1.14 -27.57
C GLY A 39 1.66 -0.91 -26.52
N ASN A 40 1.86 -0.02 -25.54
CA ASN A 40 0.79 0.35 -24.61
C ASN A 40 -0.24 1.26 -25.30
N LEU A 41 0.22 2.17 -26.16
CA LEU A 41 -0.65 3.04 -26.95
C LEU A 41 -1.54 2.26 -27.92
N VAL A 42 -1.07 1.15 -28.50
CA VAL A 42 -1.92 0.26 -29.33
C VAL A 42 -3.16 -0.18 -28.55
N TRP A 43 -3.00 -0.65 -27.31
CA TRP A 43 -4.13 -1.05 -26.47
C TRP A 43 -5.03 0.11 -26.09
N TYR A 44 -4.44 1.28 -25.84
CA TYR A 44 -5.19 2.51 -25.61
C TYR A 44 -6.07 2.86 -26.83
N PHE A 45 -5.50 2.91 -28.03
CA PHE A 45 -6.25 3.20 -29.26
C PHE A 45 -7.34 2.14 -29.54
N LYS A 46 -7.01 0.85 -29.37
CA LYS A 46 -7.98 -0.24 -29.48
C LYS A 46 -9.17 -0.03 -28.53
N ARG A 47 -8.92 0.37 -27.28
CA ARG A 47 -9.97 0.69 -26.30
C ARG A 47 -10.79 1.89 -26.72
N GLU A 48 -10.15 3.01 -27.09
CA GLU A 48 -10.87 4.23 -27.50
C GLU A 48 -11.81 3.96 -28.68
N ILE A 49 -11.32 3.26 -29.70
CA ILE A 49 -12.10 2.86 -30.87
C ILE A 49 -13.25 1.94 -30.45
N TYR A 50 -12.96 0.86 -29.73
CA TYR A 50 -13.99 -0.10 -29.29
C TYR A 50 -15.07 0.56 -28.44
N CYS A 51 -14.67 1.37 -27.46
CA CYS A 51 -15.59 2.05 -26.55
C CYS A 51 -16.49 3.04 -27.29
N LEU A 52 -15.92 3.82 -28.21
CA LEU A 52 -16.67 4.76 -29.03
C LEU A 52 -17.65 4.04 -29.98
N GLU A 53 -17.18 3.04 -30.72
CA GLU A 53 -17.99 2.28 -31.69
C GLU A 53 -19.15 1.51 -31.01
N ASN A 54 -18.96 1.08 -29.76
CA ASN A 54 -19.97 0.33 -28.99
C ASN A 54 -20.75 1.19 -27.98
N ASN A 55 -20.49 2.50 -27.89
CA ASN A 55 -21.09 3.41 -26.90
C ASN A 55 -20.92 2.92 -25.44
N ILE A 56 -19.70 2.52 -25.11
CA ILE A 56 -19.28 2.04 -23.78
C ILE A 56 -18.27 3.04 -23.19
N SER A 57 -18.33 3.26 -21.88
CA SER A 57 -17.35 4.07 -21.15
C SER A 57 -15.98 3.37 -21.07
N THR A 58 -14.92 4.16 -21.23
CA THR A 58 -13.54 3.70 -21.08
C THR A 58 -13.23 3.19 -19.67
N GLU A 59 -13.99 3.61 -18.65
CA GLU A 59 -13.82 3.15 -17.26
C GLU A 59 -14.05 1.63 -17.10
N LEU A 60 -14.90 1.02 -17.95
CA LEU A 60 -15.12 -0.44 -17.92
C LEU A 60 -13.84 -1.22 -18.25
N TYR A 61 -13.01 -0.65 -19.13
CA TYR A 61 -11.77 -1.24 -19.62
C TYR A 61 -10.55 -0.37 -19.26
N LYS A 62 -10.62 0.27 -18.08
CA LYS A 62 -9.54 1.14 -17.59
C LYS A 62 -8.21 0.39 -17.49
N ASP A 63 -8.22 -0.81 -16.94
CA ASP A 63 -7.03 -1.65 -16.78
C ASP A 63 -6.73 -2.45 -18.06
N LEU A 64 -5.86 -1.87 -18.89
CA LEU A 64 -5.46 -2.41 -20.19
C LEU A 64 -4.46 -3.58 -20.10
N LYS A 65 -3.99 -3.93 -18.90
CA LYS A 65 -3.15 -5.12 -18.68
C LYS A 65 -3.94 -6.36 -18.29
N LEU A 66 -5.24 -6.26 -18.06
CA LEU A 66 -6.06 -7.44 -17.80
C LEU A 66 -6.10 -8.34 -19.04
N PRO A 67 -5.73 -9.63 -18.94
CA PRO A 67 -5.77 -10.54 -20.08
C PRO A 67 -7.16 -10.67 -20.69
N SER A 68 -8.22 -10.58 -19.88
CA SER A 68 -9.60 -10.60 -20.36
C SER A 68 -9.95 -9.37 -21.19
N THR A 69 -9.44 -8.19 -20.81
CA THR A 69 -9.65 -6.93 -21.56
C THR A 69 -8.91 -6.98 -22.89
N GLN A 70 -7.63 -7.37 -22.87
CA GLN A 70 -6.83 -7.47 -24.09
C GLN A 70 -7.41 -8.49 -25.07
N ARG A 71 -7.86 -9.65 -24.58
CA ARG A 71 -8.51 -10.65 -25.43
C ARG A 71 -9.81 -10.12 -26.05
N LEU A 72 -10.68 -9.49 -25.26
CA LEU A 72 -11.92 -8.90 -25.77
C LEU A 72 -11.64 -7.88 -26.89
N LEU A 73 -10.71 -6.96 -26.65
CA LEU A 73 -10.36 -5.93 -27.63
C LEU A 73 -9.73 -6.56 -28.87
N GLN A 74 -8.84 -7.54 -28.72
CA GLN A 74 -8.21 -8.22 -29.86
C GLN A 74 -9.24 -9.00 -30.69
N ASP A 75 -10.08 -9.82 -30.05
CA ASP A 75 -11.11 -10.60 -30.71
C ASP A 75 -12.08 -9.70 -31.50
N TYR A 76 -12.40 -8.50 -30.98
CA TYR A 76 -13.25 -7.54 -31.69
C TYR A 76 -12.65 -7.08 -33.03
N PHE A 77 -11.33 -6.81 -33.07
CA PHE A 77 -10.66 -6.38 -34.29
C PHE A 77 -10.31 -7.55 -35.22
N ASP A 78 -9.94 -8.72 -34.68
CA ASP A 78 -9.63 -9.92 -35.47
C ASP A 78 -10.87 -10.44 -36.23
N ASN A 79 -12.08 -10.18 -35.73
CA ASN A 79 -13.34 -10.49 -36.40
C ASN A 79 -13.74 -9.48 -37.50
N GLN A 80 -12.95 -8.44 -37.73
CA GLN A 80 -13.16 -7.44 -38.78
C GLN A 80 -12.06 -7.53 -39.84
N GLU A 81 -12.41 -7.31 -41.10
CA GLU A 81 -11.41 -7.27 -42.18
C GLU A 81 -10.55 -5.99 -42.14
N GLY A 82 -9.29 -6.10 -42.57
CA GLY A 82 -8.39 -4.94 -42.71
C GLY A 82 -7.70 -4.48 -41.42
N HIS A 83 -7.73 -5.28 -40.35
CA HIS A 83 -6.97 -5.02 -39.12
C HIS A 83 -5.72 -5.91 -39.02
N PRO A 84 -4.57 -5.34 -38.59
CA PRO A 84 -3.37 -6.13 -38.34
C PRO A 84 -3.57 -7.10 -37.18
N ARG A 85 -2.93 -8.26 -37.28
CA ARG A 85 -2.93 -9.27 -36.19
C ARG A 85 -2.11 -8.76 -35.00
N GLN A 86 -2.36 -9.33 -33.83
CA GLN A 86 -1.56 -9.05 -32.64
C GLN A 86 -0.06 -9.23 -32.93
N TYR A 87 0.74 -8.23 -32.56
CA TYR A 87 2.20 -8.17 -32.76
C TYR A 87 2.68 -7.93 -34.20
N ASP A 88 1.78 -7.56 -35.12
CA ASP A 88 2.18 -7.11 -36.45
C ASP A 88 3.00 -5.78 -36.35
N PRO A 89 4.08 -5.61 -37.15
CA PRO A 89 4.85 -4.37 -37.15
C PRO A 89 4.03 -3.10 -37.42
N GLU A 90 2.92 -3.21 -38.16
CA GLU A 90 2.08 -2.06 -38.54
C GLU A 90 1.01 -1.71 -37.50
N GLU A 91 0.86 -2.49 -36.41
CA GLU A 91 -0.21 -2.25 -35.41
C GLU A 91 -0.23 -0.81 -34.88
N TYR A 92 0.94 -0.27 -34.51
CA TYR A 92 1.02 1.07 -33.93
C TYR A 92 0.51 2.14 -34.92
N SER A 93 1.09 2.16 -36.12
CA SER A 93 0.74 3.14 -37.16
C SER A 93 -0.74 3.02 -37.55
N HIS A 94 -1.23 1.79 -37.77
CA HIS A 94 -2.61 1.52 -38.17
C HIS A 94 -3.62 2.01 -37.13
N TYR A 95 -3.46 1.61 -35.86
CA TYR A 95 -4.42 1.99 -34.82
C TYR A 95 -4.29 3.46 -34.42
N PHE A 96 -3.10 4.07 -34.51
CA PHE A 96 -2.94 5.50 -34.26
C PHE A 96 -3.64 6.35 -35.33
N GLU A 97 -3.49 5.99 -36.61
CA GLU A 97 -4.17 6.65 -37.72
C GLU A 97 -5.69 6.43 -37.68
N ARG A 98 -6.13 5.22 -37.35
CA ARG A 98 -7.57 4.93 -37.20
C ARG A 98 -8.20 5.70 -36.04
N CYS A 99 -7.49 5.83 -34.92
CA CYS A 99 -7.97 6.61 -33.77
C CYS A 99 -7.97 8.12 -34.07
N TYR A 100 -6.92 8.61 -34.77
CA TYR A 100 -6.77 10.01 -35.15
C TYR A 100 -6.34 10.16 -36.61
N ASN A 101 -7.31 10.39 -37.49
CA ASN A 101 -7.13 10.43 -38.94
C ASN A 101 -6.31 11.63 -39.46
N THR A 102 -6.29 12.75 -38.75
CA THR A 102 -5.51 13.94 -39.18
C THR A 102 -4.14 14.01 -38.53
N VAL A 103 -3.15 14.50 -39.28
CA VAL A 103 -1.80 14.80 -38.78
C VAL A 103 -1.84 15.75 -37.58
N LEU A 104 -2.73 16.75 -37.59
CA LEU A 104 -2.87 17.72 -36.50
C LEU A 104 -3.39 17.06 -35.21
N SER A 105 -4.35 16.14 -35.29
CA SER A 105 -4.84 15.40 -34.12
C SER A 105 -3.75 14.52 -33.51
N ARG A 106 -2.99 13.79 -34.36
CA ARG A 106 -1.84 12.99 -33.93
C ARG A 106 -0.76 13.85 -33.27
N LYS A 107 -0.45 15.01 -33.86
CA LYS A 107 0.46 16.02 -33.29
C LYS A 107 0.05 16.41 -31.87
N ARG A 108 -1.20 16.87 -31.72
CA ARG A 108 -1.75 17.34 -30.44
C ARG A 108 -1.78 16.22 -29.39
N PHE A 109 -2.07 14.99 -29.80
CA PHE A 109 -2.05 13.85 -28.89
C PHE A 109 -0.64 13.63 -28.31
N ILE A 110 0.39 13.58 -29.16
CA ILE A 110 1.78 13.39 -28.71
C ILE A 110 2.26 14.61 -27.89
N GLU A 111 1.95 15.83 -28.32
CA GLU A 111 2.26 17.07 -27.58
C GLU A 111 1.73 17.00 -26.14
N ASN A 112 0.45 16.66 -25.98
CA ASN A 112 -0.17 16.54 -24.66
C ASN A 112 0.40 15.35 -23.85
N LEU A 113 0.82 14.29 -24.53
CA LEU A 113 1.39 13.10 -23.89
C LEU A 113 2.75 13.37 -23.27
N VAL A 114 3.60 14.17 -23.92
CA VAL A 114 4.96 14.48 -23.47
C VAL A 114 5.06 15.79 -22.69
N ALA A 115 4.02 16.62 -22.69
CA ALA A 115 3.98 17.87 -21.95
C ALA A 115 4.13 17.66 -20.43
N ASP A 116 4.89 18.55 -19.80
CA ASP A 116 5.13 18.61 -18.34
C ASP A 116 5.71 17.31 -17.73
N LYS A 117 6.25 16.41 -18.55
CA LYS A 117 6.91 15.19 -18.07
C LYS A 117 8.31 15.51 -17.56
N LYS A 118 8.64 14.95 -16.40
CA LYS A 118 9.92 15.15 -15.73
C LYS A 118 10.81 13.91 -15.90
N PRO A 119 12.13 14.10 -16.05
CA PRO A 119 13.06 12.98 -16.18
C PRO A 119 13.05 12.12 -14.91
N SER A 120 12.96 10.80 -15.10
CA SER A 120 13.20 9.80 -14.06
C SER A 120 14.68 9.71 -13.67
N LEU A 121 15.00 8.91 -12.65
CA LEU A 121 16.36 8.76 -12.12
C LEU A 121 17.35 8.26 -13.20
N GLY A 122 16.90 7.36 -14.08
CA GLY A 122 17.71 6.83 -15.17
C GLY A 122 18.21 7.92 -16.12
N TYR A 123 17.36 8.88 -16.47
CA TYR A 123 17.72 10.02 -17.31
C TYR A 123 18.73 10.95 -16.63
N LEU A 124 18.61 11.17 -15.32
CA LEU A 124 19.59 11.95 -14.56
C LEU A 124 20.96 11.25 -14.55
N CYS A 125 21.01 9.94 -14.30
CA CYS A 125 22.26 9.18 -14.36
C CYS A 125 22.89 9.23 -15.77
N LEU A 126 22.08 9.13 -16.83
CA LEU A 126 22.56 9.26 -18.21
C LEU A 126 23.09 10.66 -18.51
N ALA A 127 22.37 11.71 -18.09
CA ALA A 127 22.82 13.10 -18.22
C ALA A 127 24.16 13.32 -17.50
N ASN A 128 24.35 12.72 -16.32
CA ASN A 128 25.63 12.77 -15.62
C ASN A 128 26.77 12.16 -16.46
N TYR A 129 26.53 11.02 -17.12
CA TYR A 129 27.52 10.41 -18.02
C TYR A 129 27.87 11.26 -19.23
N ILE A 130 26.90 12.00 -19.77
CA ILE A 130 27.14 12.94 -20.87
C ILE A 130 28.00 14.11 -20.39
N THR A 131 27.63 14.71 -19.25
CA THR A 131 28.38 15.84 -18.67
C THR A 131 29.80 15.47 -18.26
N SER A 132 30.04 14.21 -17.89
CA SER A 132 31.37 13.67 -17.56
C SER A 132 32.12 13.08 -18.76
N SER A 133 31.60 13.23 -19.99
CA SER A 133 32.15 12.65 -21.23
C SER A 133 32.27 11.12 -21.26
N LYS A 134 31.63 10.40 -20.32
CA LYS A 134 31.62 8.94 -20.33
C LYS A 134 30.80 8.41 -21.51
N VAL A 135 29.68 9.05 -21.81
CA VAL A 135 28.85 8.83 -23.01
C VAL A 135 28.93 10.09 -23.86
N LYS A 136 29.15 9.96 -25.17
CA LYS A 136 29.27 11.12 -26.07
C LYS A 136 27.94 11.48 -26.72
N ASN A 137 27.26 10.53 -27.34
CA ASN A 137 25.99 10.79 -28.01
C ASN A 137 24.86 9.90 -27.48
N VAL A 138 23.64 10.42 -27.56
CA VAL A 138 22.39 9.69 -27.33
C VAL A 138 21.55 9.71 -28.59
N TRP A 139 21.09 8.55 -29.00
CA TRP A 139 20.20 8.31 -30.13
C TRP A 139 18.81 7.98 -29.58
N THR A 140 17.74 8.46 -30.20
CA THR A 140 16.40 8.12 -29.73
C THR A 140 15.34 8.18 -30.83
N THR A 141 14.36 7.30 -30.70
CA THR A 141 13.10 7.31 -31.46
C THR A 141 11.98 8.03 -30.70
N ASN A 142 12.26 8.55 -29.49
CA ASN A 142 11.25 9.16 -28.64
C ASN A 142 11.03 10.61 -29.02
N PHE A 143 9.77 11.05 -28.92
CA PHE A 143 9.38 12.45 -29.18
C PHE A 143 9.60 13.37 -27.97
N ASP A 144 9.90 12.82 -26.79
CA ASP A 144 10.06 13.60 -25.57
C ASP A 144 11.39 14.39 -25.54
N SER A 145 11.58 15.20 -24.49
CA SER A 145 12.85 15.90 -24.22
C SER A 145 13.41 15.59 -22.85
N LEU A 146 13.27 14.34 -22.39
CA LEU A 146 13.69 13.95 -21.05
C LEU A 146 15.22 13.99 -20.89
N VAL A 147 15.99 13.67 -21.93
CA VAL A 147 17.46 13.76 -21.92
C VAL A 147 17.90 15.22 -21.79
N GLU A 148 17.34 16.10 -22.61
CA GLU A 148 17.62 17.54 -22.62
C GLU A 148 17.23 18.18 -21.28
N THR A 149 16.07 17.81 -20.74
CA THR A 149 15.59 18.30 -19.45
C THR A 149 16.48 17.81 -18.31
N ALA A 150 16.96 16.57 -18.36
CA ALA A 150 17.90 16.02 -17.38
C ALA A 150 19.26 16.72 -17.43
N LEU A 151 19.80 16.99 -18.62
CA LEU A 151 21.02 17.77 -18.82
C LEU A 151 20.89 19.17 -18.22
N ASN A 152 19.80 19.87 -18.54
CA ASN A 152 19.53 21.20 -18.00
C ASN A 152 19.33 21.18 -16.47
N THR A 153 18.77 20.09 -15.93
CA THR A 153 18.58 19.91 -14.47
C THR A 153 19.92 19.76 -13.74
N LEU A 154 20.85 19.00 -14.31
CA LEU A 154 22.15 18.72 -13.67
C LEU A 154 23.19 19.79 -13.94
N SER A 155 23.19 20.36 -15.15
CA SER A 155 24.17 21.35 -15.58
C SER A 155 23.52 22.32 -16.58
N PRO A 156 22.83 23.38 -16.10
CA PRO A 156 22.09 24.32 -16.94
C PRO A 156 22.93 25.03 -18.02
N THR A 157 24.24 25.12 -17.83
CA THR A 157 25.19 25.79 -18.74
C THR A 157 25.90 24.82 -19.68
N PHE A 158 25.60 23.52 -19.60
CA PHE A 158 26.24 22.50 -20.43
C PHE A 158 25.82 22.64 -21.89
N THR A 159 26.79 22.65 -22.80
CA THR A 159 26.55 22.79 -24.24
C THR A 159 26.45 21.42 -24.92
N TYR A 160 25.36 21.19 -25.64
CA TYR A 160 25.11 20.00 -26.45
C TYR A 160 24.36 20.37 -27.73
N ALA A 161 24.46 19.52 -28.75
CA ALA A 161 23.69 19.65 -29.98
C ALA A 161 22.44 18.77 -29.95
N VAL A 162 21.34 19.23 -30.56
CA VAL A 162 20.16 18.41 -30.84
C VAL A 162 20.10 18.19 -32.35
N CYS A 163 20.01 16.95 -32.79
CA CYS A 163 19.94 16.58 -34.21
C CYS A 163 18.55 16.02 -34.52
N SER A 164 17.84 16.59 -35.48
CA SER A 164 16.54 16.08 -35.96
C SER A 164 16.34 16.38 -37.46
N SER A 165 15.24 15.91 -38.04
CA SER A 165 14.89 16.24 -39.43
C SER A 165 14.75 17.74 -39.66
N ALA A 166 14.37 18.52 -38.65
CA ALA A 166 14.19 19.98 -38.73
C ALA A 166 15.49 20.73 -39.03
N ASN A 167 16.64 20.21 -38.58
CA ASN A 167 17.95 20.83 -38.77
C ASN A 167 18.91 20.00 -39.64
N GLN A 168 18.36 19.07 -40.44
CA GLN A 168 19.12 18.18 -41.33
C GLN A 168 20.16 18.90 -42.21
N SER A 169 19.87 20.13 -42.63
CA SER A 169 20.74 20.93 -43.50
C SER A 169 21.98 21.48 -42.77
N SER A 170 21.91 21.58 -41.44
CA SER A 170 22.98 22.11 -40.58
C SER A 170 23.77 21.02 -39.86
N LEU A 171 23.37 19.74 -39.96
CA LEU A 171 24.07 18.61 -39.31
C LEU A 171 25.57 18.56 -39.64
N PRO A 172 26.04 18.78 -40.89
CA PRO A 172 27.46 18.77 -41.20
C PRO A 172 28.26 19.93 -40.57
N MET A 173 27.58 20.97 -40.07
CA MET A 173 28.19 22.16 -39.46
C MET A 173 28.22 22.09 -37.93
N LEU A 174 27.70 21.01 -37.33
CA LEU A 174 27.73 20.82 -35.88
C LEU A 174 29.17 20.61 -35.40
N ASN A 175 29.53 21.25 -34.28
CA ASN A 175 30.85 21.08 -33.69
C ASN A 175 31.01 19.65 -33.17
N PRO A 176 31.91 18.82 -33.74
CA PRO A 176 32.09 17.43 -33.35
C PRO A 176 32.65 17.25 -31.92
N ALA A 177 33.08 18.34 -31.27
CA ALA A 177 33.47 18.36 -29.88
C ALA A 177 32.27 18.31 -28.91
N TYR A 178 31.09 18.76 -29.34
CA TYR A 178 29.90 18.75 -28.48
C TYR A 178 29.19 17.38 -28.51
N PRO A 179 28.68 16.91 -27.37
CA PRO A 179 27.80 15.75 -27.33
C PRO A 179 26.50 16.06 -28.04
N SER A 180 25.90 15.04 -28.65
CA SER A 180 24.66 15.18 -29.44
C SER A 180 23.52 14.32 -28.91
N VAL A 181 22.31 14.87 -28.91
CA VAL A 181 21.04 14.15 -28.73
C VAL A 181 20.35 14.07 -30.09
N CYS A 182 20.36 12.89 -30.69
CA CYS A 182 19.90 12.64 -32.06
C CYS A 182 18.52 11.97 -32.07
N LYS A 183 17.51 12.67 -32.60
CA LYS A 183 16.12 12.19 -32.72
C LYS A 183 15.87 11.66 -34.13
N LEU A 184 15.83 10.33 -34.27
CA LEU A 184 15.79 9.64 -35.56
C LEU A 184 14.44 9.78 -36.29
N HIS A 185 13.33 9.93 -35.55
CA HIS A 185 11.99 10.19 -36.13
C HIS A 185 11.59 11.68 -36.13
N GLY A 186 12.55 12.58 -35.93
CA GLY A 186 12.29 14.02 -35.81
C GLY A 186 11.85 14.47 -34.42
N ASP A 187 11.69 15.79 -34.26
CA ASP A 187 11.14 16.46 -33.07
C ASP A 187 9.76 17.04 -33.41
N TYR A 188 8.71 16.60 -32.71
CA TYR A 188 7.33 17.04 -32.95
C TYR A 188 7.15 18.56 -32.93
N ARG A 189 8.03 19.30 -32.22
CA ARG A 189 7.99 20.77 -32.12
C ARG A 189 8.37 21.47 -33.42
N TYR A 190 9.27 20.87 -34.20
CA TYR A 190 9.89 21.50 -35.36
C TYR A 190 9.65 20.75 -36.68
N ASP A 191 9.22 19.49 -36.60
CA ASP A 191 9.02 18.60 -37.75
C ASP A 191 7.54 18.38 -38.11
N ARG A 192 7.29 18.01 -39.38
CA ARG A 192 6.03 17.32 -39.74
C ARG A 192 6.08 15.98 -39.01
N LEU A 193 5.13 15.67 -38.12
CA LEU A 193 5.15 14.36 -37.45
C LEU A 193 5.14 13.24 -38.48
N GLN A 194 6.04 12.27 -38.29
CA GLN A 194 6.17 11.07 -39.11
C GLN A 194 5.81 9.87 -38.24
N ASN A 195 4.53 9.52 -38.21
CA ASN A 195 4.01 8.41 -37.37
C ASN A 195 3.47 7.24 -38.20
N THR A 196 3.45 7.36 -39.54
CA THR A 196 3.02 6.28 -40.44
C THR A 196 4.20 5.75 -41.26
N THR A 197 4.07 4.52 -41.76
CA THR A 197 5.10 3.83 -42.56
C THR A 197 5.50 4.62 -43.82
N SER A 198 4.54 5.33 -44.43
CA SER A 198 4.77 6.16 -45.63
C SER A 198 5.40 7.52 -45.32
N GLU A 199 5.19 8.06 -44.11
CA GLU A 199 5.79 9.32 -43.66
C GLU A 199 7.27 9.15 -43.29
N LEU A 200 7.69 7.97 -42.81
CA LEU A 200 9.08 7.66 -42.39
C LEU A 200 10.09 7.58 -43.57
N GLN A 201 9.67 7.11 -44.75
CA GLN A 201 10.54 6.80 -45.89
C GLN A 201 11.23 8.01 -46.59
N GLY A 202 10.79 9.25 -46.35
CA GLY A 202 11.15 10.40 -47.20
C GLY A 202 12.36 11.26 -46.77
N LEU A 203 12.89 11.10 -45.55
CA LEU A 203 13.90 11.99 -44.93
C LEU A 203 15.19 11.27 -44.48
N GLU A 204 15.30 9.96 -44.75
CA GLU A 204 16.25 9.04 -44.11
C GLU A 204 17.71 9.25 -44.53
N THR A 205 18.02 9.60 -45.78
CA THR A 205 19.41 9.44 -46.27
C THR A 205 20.45 10.33 -45.57
N LYS A 206 20.12 11.59 -45.26
CA LYS A 206 21.05 12.53 -44.60
C LYS A 206 21.25 12.20 -43.13
N ILE A 207 20.17 11.93 -42.41
CA ILE A 207 20.23 11.54 -41.00
C ILE A 207 20.97 10.21 -40.87
N HIS A 208 20.68 9.22 -41.72
CA HIS A 208 21.34 7.92 -41.69
C HIS A 208 22.84 8.04 -42.00
N SER A 209 23.23 8.89 -42.97
CA SER A 209 24.65 9.14 -43.26
C SER A 209 25.38 9.79 -42.07
N PHE A 210 24.74 10.73 -41.37
CA PHE A 210 25.28 11.33 -40.15
C PHE A 210 25.37 10.29 -39.01
N THR A 211 24.31 9.53 -38.79
CA THR A 211 24.24 8.45 -37.79
C THR A 211 25.34 7.43 -38.01
N TYR A 212 25.55 6.98 -39.24
CA TYR A 212 26.64 6.09 -39.61
C TYR A 212 28.00 6.68 -39.23
N SER A 213 28.26 7.94 -39.65
CA SER A 213 29.54 8.61 -39.38
C SER A 213 29.88 8.74 -37.89
N GLN A 214 28.85 8.85 -37.03
CA GLN A 214 29.03 8.99 -35.59
C GLN A 214 29.13 7.63 -34.85
N LEU A 215 28.55 6.57 -35.41
CA LEU A 215 28.57 5.21 -34.85
C LEU A 215 29.74 4.37 -35.36
N ALA A 216 30.41 4.79 -36.44
CA ALA A 216 31.67 4.22 -36.86
C ALA A 216 32.73 4.35 -35.74
N GLY A 217 33.42 3.25 -35.42
CA GLY A 217 34.45 3.20 -34.37
C GLY A 217 33.93 3.15 -32.92
N LYS A 218 32.60 3.13 -32.71
CA LYS A 218 31.97 3.16 -31.38
C LYS A 218 31.27 1.87 -31.01
N GLY A 219 30.70 1.82 -29.81
CA GLY A 219 29.74 0.81 -29.38
C GLY A 219 28.37 1.44 -29.13
N LEU A 220 27.34 0.61 -29.06
CA LEU A 220 25.96 1.07 -28.83
C LEU A 220 25.23 0.20 -27.81
N VAL A 221 24.61 0.86 -26.83
CA VAL A 221 23.66 0.22 -25.90
C VAL A 221 22.24 0.61 -26.29
N VAL A 222 21.44 -0.35 -26.73
CA VAL A 222 20.04 -0.15 -27.09
C VAL A 222 19.15 -0.49 -25.89
N ILE A 223 18.34 0.45 -25.42
CA ILE A 223 17.47 0.27 -24.24
C ILE A 223 16.07 0.78 -24.53
N GLY A 224 15.05 0.00 -24.15
CA GLY A 224 13.65 0.42 -24.24
C GLY A 224 13.10 0.46 -25.67
N TYR A 225 13.82 -0.10 -26.63
CA TYR A 225 13.42 -0.19 -28.04
C TYR A 225 13.13 -1.66 -28.42
N SER A 226 11.97 -1.92 -29.02
CA SER A 226 11.51 -3.27 -29.35
C SER A 226 12.08 -3.83 -30.65
N GLY A 227 12.63 -2.97 -31.52
CA GLY A 227 13.13 -3.36 -32.83
C GLY A 227 12.05 -3.68 -33.86
N ASN A 228 10.88 -3.02 -33.75
CA ASN A 228 9.77 -3.21 -34.69
C ASN A 228 9.71 -2.14 -35.79
N ASP A 229 10.40 -1.00 -35.62
CA ASP A 229 10.37 0.07 -36.62
C ASP A 229 11.29 -0.28 -37.81
N GLU A 230 10.72 -0.18 -39.01
CA GLU A 230 11.37 -0.56 -40.26
C GLU A 230 12.57 0.34 -40.61
N SER A 231 12.40 1.66 -40.52
CA SER A 231 13.42 2.66 -40.87
C SER A 231 14.72 2.45 -40.09
N THR A 232 14.59 2.26 -38.78
CA THR A 232 15.71 2.12 -37.86
C THR A 232 16.35 0.75 -37.97
N MET A 233 15.55 -0.32 -38.07
CA MET A 233 16.08 -1.67 -38.13
C MET A 233 16.78 -1.95 -39.45
N SER A 234 16.20 -1.53 -40.58
CA SER A 234 16.83 -1.64 -41.90
C SER A 234 18.18 -0.90 -41.95
N PHE A 235 18.33 0.23 -41.25
CA PHE A 235 19.62 0.92 -41.11
C PHE A 235 20.67 0.07 -40.40
N PHE A 236 20.35 -0.52 -39.25
CA PHE A 236 21.30 -1.39 -38.57
C PHE A 236 21.61 -2.64 -39.40
N GLU A 237 20.60 -3.28 -39.98
CA GLU A 237 20.75 -4.50 -40.78
C GLU A 237 21.64 -4.28 -42.02
N SER A 238 21.56 -3.10 -42.65
CA SER A 238 22.38 -2.77 -43.84
C SER A 238 23.85 -2.51 -43.52
N HIS A 239 24.20 -2.02 -42.32
CA HIS A 239 25.57 -1.63 -41.98
C HIS A 239 26.27 -2.56 -40.99
N ILE A 240 25.54 -3.46 -40.31
CA ILE A 240 26.11 -4.31 -39.24
C ILE A 240 27.20 -5.27 -39.74
N ALA A 241 27.28 -5.55 -41.03
CA ALA A 241 28.33 -6.39 -41.61
C ALA A 241 29.66 -5.63 -41.80
N GLU A 242 29.64 -4.29 -41.79
CA GLU A 242 30.82 -3.47 -42.07
C GLU A 242 31.80 -3.46 -40.87
N PRO A 243 33.12 -3.52 -41.08
CA PRO A 243 34.09 -3.64 -39.99
C PRO A 243 34.11 -2.45 -39.02
N ASP A 244 33.98 -1.23 -39.54
CA ASP A 244 34.12 0.00 -38.73
C ASP A 244 32.83 0.35 -37.99
N PHE A 245 31.66 -0.03 -38.51
CA PHE A 245 30.38 0.29 -37.89
C PHE A 245 30.19 -0.49 -36.59
N LEU A 246 29.96 0.21 -35.47
CA LEU A 246 29.79 -0.41 -34.14
C LEU A 246 30.95 -1.35 -33.72
N SER A 247 32.19 -0.99 -34.08
CA SER A 247 33.38 -1.82 -33.83
C SER A 247 33.70 -2.07 -32.35
N LYS A 248 33.12 -1.30 -31.42
CA LYS A 248 33.25 -1.53 -29.95
C LYS A 248 32.06 -2.29 -29.34
N GLY A 249 31.11 -2.72 -30.17
CA GLY A 249 30.07 -3.67 -29.79
C GLY A 249 28.64 -3.16 -29.86
N LEU A 250 27.68 -4.09 -29.84
CA LEU A 250 26.24 -3.85 -29.86
C LEU A 250 25.54 -4.61 -28.73
N PHE A 251 25.07 -3.88 -27.72
CA PHE A 251 24.42 -4.44 -26.55
C PHE A 251 22.94 -4.08 -26.55
N TRP A 252 22.07 -5.09 -26.62
CA TRP A 252 20.62 -4.87 -26.64
C TRP A 252 20.00 -5.24 -25.30
N ALA A 253 19.58 -4.24 -24.54
CA ALA A 253 19.01 -4.44 -23.22
C ALA A 253 17.53 -4.80 -23.28
N VAL A 254 17.17 -5.88 -22.58
CA VAL A 254 15.80 -6.38 -22.49
C VAL A 254 15.44 -6.63 -21.03
N GLN A 255 14.20 -6.35 -20.66
CA GLN A 255 13.73 -6.65 -19.31
C GLN A 255 13.75 -8.17 -19.07
N LYS A 256 14.16 -8.57 -17.86
CA LYS A 256 14.22 -9.98 -17.47
C LYS A 256 12.85 -10.65 -17.63
N GLY A 257 12.83 -11.79 -18.32
CA GLY A 257 11.59 -12.55 -18.59
C GLY A 257 10.79 -12.07 -19.81
N CYS A 258 11.21 -11.02 -20.50
CA CYS A 258 10.60 -10.62 -21.77
C CYS A 258 11.20 -11.39 -22.96
N THR A 259 10.38 -11.62 -23.98
CA THR A 259 10.81 -12.27 -25.22
C THR A 259 11.47 -11.26 -26.16
N VAL A 260 12.64 -11.61 -26.69
CA VAL A 260 13.32 -10.82 -27.73
C VAL A 260 12.72 -11.15 -29.09
N SER A 261 12.45 -10.12 -29.90
CA SER A 261 11.90 -10.30 -31.25
C SER A 261 12.87 -11.09 -32.14
N LYS A 262 12.33 -11.84 -33.11
CA LYS A 262 13.14 -12.64 -34.04
C LYS A 262 14.12 -11.76 -34.84
N ARG A 263 13.68 -10.55 -35.21
CA ARG A 263 14.47 -9.57 -35.96
C ARG A 263 15.70 -9.10 -35.16
N VAL A 264 15.51 -8.74 -33.89
CA VAL A 264 16.62 -8.33 -33.01
C VAL A 264 17.59 -9.49 -32.77
N LYS A 265 17.08 -10.72 -32.58
CA LYS A 265 17.95 -11.91 -32.45
C LYS A 265 18.85 -12.08 -33.68
N ALA A 266 18.26 -12.01 -34.87
CA ALA A 266 19.00 -12.11 -36.13
C ALA A 266 20.06 -11.00 -36.27
N LEU A 267 19.72 -9.75 -35.91
CA LEU A 267 20.67 -8.63 -35.94
C LEU A 267 21.89 -8.87 -35.02
N ILE A 268 21.65 -9.34 -33.78
CA ILE A 268 22.72 -9.65 -32.83
C ILE A 268 23.57 -10.82 -33.31
N GLU A 269 22.96 -11.87 -33.87
CA GLU A 269 23.69 -12.99 -34.45
C GLU A 269 24.56 -12.56 -35.64
N ASN A 270 24.04 -11.70 -36.52
CA ASN A 270 24.80 -11.13 -37.62
C ASN A 270 25.97 -10.27 -37.15
N ALA A 271 25.78 -9.48 -36.07
CA ALA A 271 26.86 -8.70 -35.47
C ALA A 271 28.00 -9.59 -34.94
N VAL A 272 27.66 -10.70 -34.26
CA VAL A 272 28.65 -11.68 -33.78
C VAL A 272 29.39 -12.33 -34.95
N VAL A 273 28.68 -12.72 -36.02
CA VAL A 273 29.28 -13.28 -37.24
C VAL A 273 30.23 -12.29 -37.90
N ALA A 274 29.88 -11.00 -37.88
CA ALA A 274 30.74 -9.91 -38.36
C ALA A 274 31.90 -9.55 -37.40
N GLY A 275 32.16 -10.36 -36.36
CA GLY A 275 33.28 -10.21 -35.44
C GLY A 275 33.11 -9.14 -34.36
N LYS A 276 31.88 -8.64 -34.14
CA LYS A 276 31.59 -7.60 -33.14
C LYS A 276 31.26 -8.22 -31.79
N ASP A 277 31.60 -7.51 -30.71
CA ASP A 277 31.13 -7.87 -29.36
C ASP A 277 29.63 -7.53 -29.25
N ALA A 278 28.76 -8.52 -29.38
CA ALA A 278 27.32 -8.30 -29.39
C ALA A 278 26.57 -9.29 -28.50
N ALA A 279 25.68 -8.76 -27.67
CA ALA A 279 24.94 -9.55 -26.70
C ALA A 279 23.57 -8.95 -26.36
N ILE A 280 22.66 -9.84 -25.97
CA ILE A 280 21.44 -9.45 -25.24
C ILE A 280 21.81 -9.23 -23.78
N VAL A 281 21.44 -8.08 -23.22
CA VAL A 281 21.67 -7.74 -21.81
C VAL A 281 20.35 -7.84 -21.05
N GLU A 282 20.25 -8.78 -20.12
CA GLU A 282 19.06 -8.87 -19.25
C GLU A 282 19.16 -7.81 -18.14
N ILE A 283 18.17 -6.92 -18.09
CA ILE A 283 18.11 -5.81 -17.13
C ILE A 283 16.81 -5.85 -16.30
N SER A 284 16.83 -5.22 -15.12
CA SER A 284 15.61 -5.02 -14.34
C SER A 284 14.73 -3.90 -14.92
N GLY A 285 15.37 -2.88 -15.52
CA GLY A 285 14.70 -1.73 -16.11
C GLY A 285 15.72 -0.61 -16.41
N PHE A 286 15.31 0.41 -17.16
CA PHE A 286 16.18 1.52 -17.56
C PHE A 286 16.77 2.24 -16.33
N ASP A 287 15.92 2.74 -15.43
CA ASP A 287 16.35 3.44 -14.21
C ASP A 287 17.24 2.57 -13.30
N ASP A 288 16.96 1.26 -13.22
CA ASP A 288 17.75 0.34 -12.39
C ASP A 288 19.14 0.09 -12.96
N LEU A 289 19.27 -0.14 -14.27
CA LEU A 289 20.56 -0.30 -14.95
C LEU A 289 21.42 0.96 -14.80
N LEU A 290 20.84 2.13 -15.11
CA LEU A 290 21.56 3.39 -15.14
C LEU A 290 22.02 3.81 -13.74
N TYR A 291 21.19 3.61 -12.71
CA TYR A 291 21.61 3.89 -11.34
C TYR A 291 22.60 2.87 -10.78
N ALA A 292 22.44 1.57 -11.10
CA ALA A 292 23.40 0.54 -10.68
C ALA A 292 24.79 0.78 -11.29
N SER A 293 24.83 1.16 -12.57
CA SER A 293 26.09 1.59 -13.21
C SER A 293 26.65 2.85 -12.57
N TYR A 294 25.80 3.83 -12.21
CA TYR A 294 26.25 5.10 -11.64
C TYR A 294 26.98 4.89 -10.31
N LYS A 295 26.42 4.04 -9.45
CA LYS A 295 27.07 3.62 -8.19
C LYS A 295 28.41 2.91 -8.41
N SER A 296 28.57 2.19 -9.53
CA SER A 296 29.77 1.38 -9.80
C SER A 296 30.91 2.20 -10.42
N ILE A 297 30.59 3.17 -11.28
CA ILE A 297 31.57 3.97 -12.04
C ILE A 297 32.18 5.10 -11.17
N ASN A 298 31.53 5.45 -10.06
CA ASN A 298 32.02 6.41 -9.06
C ASN A 298 32.28 7.82 -9.62
N ILE A 299 31.33 8.34 -10.41
CA ILE A 299 31.27 9.75 -10.87
C ILE A 299 30.14 10.42 -10.08
N PRO A 300 30.38 10.83 -8.82
CA PRO A 300 29.33 11.32 -7.94
C PRO A 300 28.75 12.64 -8.44
N ASN A 301 27.44 12.80 -8.25
CA ASN A 301 26.71 14.02 -8.56
C ASN A 301 25.83 14.38 -7.38
N LEU A 302 26.14 15.50 -6.72
CA LEU A 302 25.45 15.92 -5.50
C LEU A 302 23.95 16.14 -5.71
N ILE A 303 23.52 16.56 -6.91
CA ILE A 303 22.10 16.75 -7.23
C ILE A 303 21.39 15.40 -7.26
N ILE A 304 22.01 14.35 -7.81
CA ILE A 304 21.45 12.99 -7.83
C ILE A 304 21.45 12.39 -6.42
N ASP A 305 22.58 12.50 -5.70
CA ASP A 305 22.78 11.84 -4.41
C ASP A 305 22.01 12.50 -3.25
N ASN A 306 21.81 13.82 -3.32
CA ASN A 306 21.11 14.60 -2.30
C ASN A 306 19.72 15.07 -2.73
N LYS A 307 19.21 14.67 -3.90
CA LYS A 307 17.87 15.09 -4.35
C LYS A 307 16.76 14.81 -3.35
N TRP A 308 16.85 13.69 -2.64
CA TRP A 308 15.93 13.32 -1.56
C TRP A 308 15.93 14.32 -0.38
N ARG A 309 16.98 15.13 -0.23
CA ARG A 309 17.10 16.24 0.74
C ARG A 309 16.55 17.56 0.19
N GLU A 310 16.62 17.75 -1.12
CA GLU A 310 16.32 19.02 -1.82
C GLU A 310 14.89 19.10 -2.38
N TYR A 311 14.08 18.05 -2.23
CA TYR A 311 12.68 18.11 -2.64
C TYR A 311 11.91 19.21 -1.89
N PRO A 312 11.03 19.97 -2.57
CA PRO A 312 10.06 20.88 -1.94
C PRO A 312 9.10 20.20 -0.95
N SER A 313 9.11 18.86 -0.90
CA SER A 313 8.38 17.97 0.01
C SER A 313 9.23 17.51 1.21
N THR A 314 10.06 18.40 1.78
CA THR A 314 10.51 18.26 3.18
C THR A 314 9.31 17.96 4.07
N LYS A 315 9.47 17.15 5.11
CA LYS A 315 8.44 16.87 6.13
C LYS A 315 7.86 18.18 6.66
N LYS A 316 6.76 18.67 6.06
CA LYS A 316 6.07 19.89 6.50
C LYS A 316 5.16 19.57 7.66
N ASP A 317 5.03 20.54 8.55
CA ASP A 317 4.09 20.47 9.65
C ASP A 317 2.66 20.29 9.13
N LEU A 318 1.88 19.51 9.86
CA LEU A 318 0.48 19.29 9.61
C LEU A 318 -0.31 20.53 10.02
N VAL A 319 -0.94 21.15 9.04
CA VAL A 319 -1.88 22.24 9.23
C VAL A 319 -3.29 21.71 9.02
N PHE A 320 -4.22 22.13 9.88
CA PHE A 320 -5.63 21.76 9.83
C PHE A 320 -6.47 23.02 9.73
N SER A 321 -7.50 22.97 8.88
CA SER A 321 -8.39 24.08 8.57
C SER A 321 -9.87 23.67 8.51
N GLY A 322 -10.17 22.41 8.84
CA GLY A 322 -11.52 21.86 8.86
C GLY A 322 -12.44 22.49 9.90
N SER A 323 -13.67 21.99 9.97
CA SER A 323 -14.65 22.44 10.95
C SER A 323 -14.23 22.02 12.37
N PRO A 324 -14.17 22.93 13.35
CA PRO A 324 -13.95 22.57 14.74
C PRO A 324 -15.00 21.57 15.24
N ILE A 325 -14.64 20.75 16.23
CA ILE A 325 -15.62 19.87 16.87
C ILE A 325 -16.74 20.68 17.54
N ASP A 326 -17.97 20.15 17.48
CA ASP A 326 -19.17 20.80 17.99
C ASP A 326 -19.60 20.33 19.39
N SER A 327 -18.77 19.52 20.04
CA SER A 327 -19.03 18.98 21.38
C SER A 327 -17.78 19.13 22.25
N PHE A 328 -17.99 19.24 23.56
CA PHE A 328 -16.92 19.10 24.54
C PHE A 328 -16.48 17.64 24.58
N ILE A 329 -15.18 17.40 24.41
CA ILE A 329 -14.58 16.07 24.44
C ILE A 329 -13.54 16.04 25.57
N LYS A 330 -13.62 15.04 26.45
CA LYS A 330 -12.57 14.73 27.43
C LYS A 330 -11.76 13.54 26.93
N LEU A 331 -10.44 13.63 26.98
CA LEU A 331 -9.55 12.51 26.67
C LEU A 331 -9.25 11.69 27.93
N ASN A 332 -8.65 10.51 27.74
CA ASN A 332 -8.16 9.68 28.84
C ASN A 332 -6.69 9.96 29.19
N ALA A 333 -6.18 11.14 28.82
CA ALA A 333 -4.76 11.50 28.88
C ALA A 333 -4.53 12.68 29.83
N TYR A 334 -3.50 12.56 30.67
CA TYR A 334 -3.05 13.58 31.62
C TYR A 334 -1.63 14.01 31.21
N VAL A 335 -1.37 15.31 31.15
CA VAL A 335 -0.10 15.87 30.70
C VAL A 335 0.78 16.23 31.88
N ALA A 336 2.08 15.97 31.78
CA ALA A 336 3.09 16.51 32.68
C ALA A 336 3.83 17.64 31.97
N ASP A 337 3.89 18.83 32.59
CA ASP A 337 4.59 19.99 32.03
C ASP A 337 6.11 19.84 32.11
N ASN A 338 6.60 19.11 33.12
CA ASN A 338 8.01 18.83 33.33
C ASN A 338 8.20 17.36 33.73
N TYR A 339 9.42 16.87 33.57
CA TYR A 339 9.86 15.56 34.03
C TYR A 339 11.23 15.70 34.70
N PRO A 340 11.53 14.91 35.74
CA PRO A 340 12.71 15.14 36.56
C PRO A 340 14.01 14.75 35.81
N PRO A 341 15.13 15.44 36.06
CA PRO A 341 16.44 14.92 35.66
C PRO A 341 16.70 13.56 36.35
N CYS A 342 17.72 12.84 35.92
CA CYS A 342 18.14 11.59 36.57
C CYS A 342 19.63 11.63 36.88
N HIS A 343 20.05 10.81 37.86
CA HIS A 343 21.46 10.62 38.10
C HIS A 343 22.07 9.73 37.02
N VAL A 344 23.25 10.11 36.53
CA VAL A 344 23.98 9.44 35.45
C VAL A 344 25.45 9.24 35.85
N PHE A 345 25.98 8.04 35.59
CA PHE A 345 27.40 7.70 35.76
C PHE A 345 27.83 6.58 34.80
N GLU A 346 29.12 6.57 34.44
CA GLU A 346 29.76 5.50 33.68
C GLU A 346 29.85 4.22 34.51
N THR A 347 29.65 3.06 33.88
CA THR A 347 29.69 1.76 34.54
C THR A 347 30.42 0.71 33.73
N ASP A 348 30.93 -0.32 34.41
CA ASP A 348 31.46 -1.54 33.78
C ASP A 348 30.37 -2.62 33.53
N ILE A 349 29.12 -2.38 33.97
CA ILE A 349 27.97 -3.26 33.68
C ILE A 349 27.69 -3.28 32.17
N GLN A 350 27.74 -4.47 31.56
CA GLN A 350 27.63 -4.62 30.10
C GLN A 350 26.25 -5.06 29.63
N SER A 351 25.43 -5.63 30.52
CA SER A 351 24.14 -6.22 30.15
C SER A 351 22.98 -5.85 31.07
N TRP A 352 21.77 -5.89 30.52
CA TRP A 352 20.53 -5.75 31.30
C TRP A 352 20.36 -6.86 32.34
N GLU A 353 20.98 -8.02 32.15
CA GLU A 353 20.93 -9.12 33.10
C GLU A 353 21.82 -8.83 34.31
N GLU A 354 23.05 -8.34 34.08
CA GLU A 354 23.94 -7.86 35.14
C GLU A 354 23.31 -6.71 35.92
N LEU A 355 22.76 -5.70 35.24
CA LEU A 355 22.06 -4.60 35.91
C LEU A 355 20.97 -5.13 36.85
N ARG A 356 20.15 -6.08 36.38
CA ARG A 356 19.07 -6.68 37.17
C ARG A 356 19.59 -7.42 38.40
N LYS A 357 20.73 -8.10 38.30
CA LYS A 357 21.37 -8.78 39.44
C LYS A 357 21.88 -7.77 40.46
N CYS A 358 22.48 -6.66 40.01
CA CYS A 358 22.97 -5.60 40.90
C CYS A 358 21.83 -4.91 41.68
N ILE A 359 20.69 -4.65 41.04
CA ILE A 359 19.58 -3.93 41.67
C ILE A 359 18.57 -4.84 42.40
N ASP A 360 18.76 -6.16 42.35
CA ASP A 360 17.82 -7.11 42.94
C ASP A 360 17.70 -6.91 44.46
N GLY A 361 16.48 -6.78 44.97
CA GLY A 361 16.21 -6.53 46.39
C GLY A 361 16.48 -5.09 46.89
N HIS A 362 17.02 -4.19 46.06
CA HIS A 362 17.41 -2.83 46.49
C HIS A 362 16.37 -1.73 46.24
N ASN A 363 15.20 -2.03 45.65
CA ASN A 363 14.13 -1.05 45.36
C ASN A 363 14.61 0.25 44.67
N ILE A 364 15.62 0.15 43.80
CA ILE A 364 16.17 1.26 43.01
C ILE A 364 15.64 1.21 41.58
N ILE A 365 15.30 2.37 41.01
CA ILE A 365 14.91 2.50 39.61
C ILE A 365 16.14 2.86 38.80
N ALA A 366 16.55 1.95 37.91
CA ALA A 366 17.73 2.14 37.07
C ALA A 366 17.55 1.58 35.65
N ALA A 367 18.27 2.15 34.70
CA ALA A 367 18.36 1.70 33.32
C ALA A 367 19.79 1.80 32.78
N LEU A 368 20.16 0.85 31.91
CA LEU A 368 21.48 0.84 31.26
C LEU A 368 21.36 1.30 29.80
N TYR A 369 22.16 2.30 29.43
CA TYR A 369 22.26 2.76 28.05
C TYR A 369 23.65 3.32 27.74
N SER A 370 24.26 2.85 26.65
CA SER A 370 25.55 3.34 26.16
C SER A 370 26.64 3.38 27.24
N GLN A 371 26.78 2.30 28.03
CA GLN A 371 27.74 2.17 29.15
C GLN A 371 27.53 3.16 30.31
N HIS A 372 26.34 3.75 30.40
CA HIS A 372 25.94 4.59 31.52
C HIS A 372 24.71 4.02 32.23
N VAL A 373 24.66 4.17 33.55
CA VAL A 373 23.46 3.91 34.35
C VAL A 373 22.71 5.22 34.54
N TYR A 374 21.42 5.20 34.26
CA TYR A 374 20.47 6.27 34.52
C TYR A 374 19.59 5.83 35.70
N CYS A 375 19.44 6.65 36.74
CA CYS A 375 18.73 6.24 37.95
C CYS A 375 17.90 7.35 38.61
N PHE A 376 16.78 6.93 39.24
CA PHE A 376 15.99 7.74 40.17
C PHE A 376 16.27 7.26 41.59
N ALA A 377 17.42 7.66 42.12
CA ALA A 377 17.82 7.41 43.49
C ALA A 377 18.77 8.50 43.97
N ASN A 378 18.86 8.70 45.28
CA ASN A 378 19.85 9.61 45.85
C ASN A 378 21.27 9.00 45.78
N THR A 379 22.29 9.84 45.93
CA THR A 379 23.69 9.44 45.79
C THR A 379 24.12 8.36 46.80
N ASP A 380 23.60 8.39 48.03
CA ASP A 380 23.93 7.39 49.06
C ASP A 380 23.39 6.00 48.69
N HIS A 381 22.16 5.96 48.17
CA HIS A 381 21.54 4.72 47.69
C HIS A 381 22.27 4.18 46.46
N ILE A 382 22.64 5.05 45.51
CA ILE A 382 23.46 4.67 44.35
C ILE A 382 24.80 4.07 44.79
N ASN A 383 25.51 4.73 45.70
CA ASN A 383 26.79 4.26 46.23
C ASN A 383 26.65 2.89 46.91
N THR A 384 25.55 2.66 47.63
CA THR A 384 25.29 1.39 48.32
C THR A 384 25.01 0.23 47.36
N VAL A 385 24.29 0.50 46.26
CA VAL A 385 23.88 -0.55 45.31
C VAL A 385 24.96 -0.85 44.29
N PHE A 386 25.58 0.19 43.72
CA PHE A 386 26.50 0.04 42.60
C PHE A 386 27.96 -0.06 43.03
N CYS A 387 28.35 0.49 44.19
CA CYS A 387 29.70 0.36 44.77
C CYS A 387 30.83 0.44 43.71
N ASP A 388 31.49 -0.69 43.45
CA ASP A 388 32.64 -0.82 42.54
C ASP A 388 32.28 -0.63 41.06
N HIS A 389 30.99 -0.62 40.70
CA HIS A 389 30.49 -0.43 39.33
C HIS A 389 30.39 1.03 38.89
N ILE A 390 30.68 1.99 39.78
CA ILE A 390 30.68 3.43 39.47
C ILE A 390 32.07 3.83 38.95
N LYS A 391 32.17 4.22 37.67
CA LYS A 391 33.46 4.54 37.01
C LYS A 391 33.68 6.03 36.74
N SER A 392 32.67 6.86 36.97
CA SER A 392 32.75 8.33 36.86
C SER A 392 32.10 9.00 38.07
N ALA A 393 32.22 10.32 38.18
CA ALA A 393 31.40 11.08 39.12
C ALA A 393 29.91 10.91 38.79
N ILE A 394 29.07 10.80 39.84
CA ILE A 394 27.61 10.77 39.70
C ILE A 394 27.14 12.20 39.45
N SER A 395 26.47 12.42 38.31
CA SER A 395 25.97 13.72 37.87
C SER A 395 24.44 13.70 37.79
N LEU A 396 23.78 14.82 38.09
CA LEU A 396 22.34 14.98 37.92
C LEU A 396 22.07 15.72 36.61
N GLU A 397 21.54 15.02 35.61
CA GLU A 397 21.45 15.55 34.24
C GLU A 397 20.04 15.38 33.65
N PRO A 398 19.59 16.32 32.78
CA PRO A 398 18.42 16.09 31.96
C PRO A 398 18.72 15.02 30.90
N VAL A 399 17.75 14.16 30.61
CA VAL A 399 17.90 13.14 29.56
C VAL A 399 17.88 13.79 28.18
N GLU A 400 18.83 13.40 27.33
CA GLU A 400 18.89 13.86 25.95
C GLU A 400 17.57 13.62 25.19
N GLU A 401 17.08 14.64 24.46
CA GLU A 401 15.83 14.56 23.71
C GLU A 401 15.80 13.34 22.75
N LYS A 402 16.95 12.97 22.16
CA LYS A 402 17.08 11.82 21.28
C LYS A 402 16.70 10.49 21.96
N ILE A 403 16.98 10.35 23.25
CA ILE A 403 16.60 9.17 24.04
C ILE A 403 15.09 9.19 24.29
N LEU A 404 14.51 10.35 24.56
CA LEU A 404 13.08 10.52 24.89
C LEU A 404 12.16 10.28 23.69
N TYR A 405 12.58 10.65 22.48
CA TYR A 405 11.80 10.45 21.25
C TYR A 405 11.68 8.97 20.80
N ASN A 406 12.47 8.06 21.37
CA ASN A 406 12.33 6.64 21.10
C ASN A 406 11.12 6.05 21.83
N SER A 407 10.27 5.29 21.13
CA SER A 407 9.10 4.64 21.74
C SER A 407 9.48 3.68 22.89
N ASP A 408 10.65 3.06 22.80
CA ASP A 408 11.21 2.15 23.79
C ASP A 408 12.32 2.82 24.62
N SER A 409 12.20 4.14 24.84
CA SER A 409 13.14 4.94 25.63
C SER A 409 13.40 4.31 27.01
N ILE A 410 14.68 4.29 27.40
CA ILE A 410 15.09 3.84 28.74
C ILE A 410 14.45 4.67 29.84
N TYR A 411 14.32 5.99 29.63
CA TYR A 411 13.72 6.90 30.60
C TYR A 411 12.22 6.68 30.75
N THR A 412 11.51 6.47 29.64
CA THR A 412 10.10 6.03 29.68
C THR A 412 9.97 4.69 30.42
N GLY A 413 10.93 3.78 30.25
CA GLY A 413 11.03 2.54 31.03
C GLY A 413 11.17 2.78 32.54
N MET A 414 12.02 3.72 32.96
CA MET A 414 12.16 4.14 34.36
C MET A 414 10.88 4.77 34.91
N LEU A 415 10.19 5.60 34.12
CA LEU A 415 8.88 6.16 34.50
C LEU A 415 7.81 5.08 34.67
N TYR A 416 7.83 4.00 33.87
CA TYR A 416 6.95 2.85 34.09
C TYR A 416 7.28 2.13 35.41
N GLN A 417 8.57 2.02 35.78
CA GLN A 417 8.95 1.43 37.08
C GLN A 417 8.48 2.31 38.25
N LEU A 418 8.64 3.63 38.13
CA LEU A 418 8.11 4.60 39.11
C LEU A 418 6.60 4.49 39.26
N LEU A 419 5.89 4.42 38.12
CA LEU A 419 4.44 4.21 38.12
C LEU A 419 4.06 2.87 38.76
N ASN A 420 4.83 1.81 38.52
CA ASN A 420 4.59 0.51 39.14
C ASN A 420 4.69 0.57 40.67
N GLN A 421 5.79 1.16 41.18
CA GLN A 421 5.97 1.38 42.62
C GLN A 421 4.80 2.19 43.21
N TYR A 422 4.37 3.25 42.52
CA TYR A 422 3.24 4.07 42.95
C TYR A 422 1.91 3.29 42.97
N MET A 423 1.63 2.48 41.95
CA MET A 423 0.42 1.67 41.88
C MET A 423 0.37 0.64 43.02
N ILE A 424 1.49 -0.02 43.30
CA ILE A 424 1.62 -0.98 44.41
C ILE A 424 1.45 -0.27 45.75
N PHE A 425 2.06 0.91 45.93
CA PHE A 425 1.87 1.74 47.12
C PHE A 425 0.39 2.13 47.34
N LYS A 426 -0.37 2.32 46.26
CA LYS A 426 -1.82 2.54 46.31
C LYS A 426 -2.66 1.28 46.57
N GLY A 427 -2.04 0.12 46.79
CA GLY A 427 -2.69 -1.14 47.07
C GLY A 427 -3.18 -1.91 45.83
N MET A 428 -2.71 -1.52 44.63
CA MET A 428 -3.07 -2.16 43.37
C MET A 428 -2.17 -3.37 43.09
N ILE A 429 -2.69 -4.34 42.33
CA ILE A 429 -1.95 -5.55 41.95
C ILE A 429 -1.71 -5.55 40.44
N GLU A 430 -0.43 -5.67 40.03
CA GLU A 430 -0.06 -5.88 38.64
C GLU A 430 -0.31 -7.34 38.24
N TYR A 431 -1.11 -7.56 37.19
CA TYR A 431 -1.41 -8.91 36.68
C TYR A 431 -0.93 -9.14 35.24
N ARG A 432 -0.59 -8.05 34.55
CA ARG A 432 0.03 -8.02 33.22
C ARG A 432 0.85 -6.74 33.17
N LYS A 433 1.94 -6.72 32.41
CA LYS A 433 2.80 -5.54 32.25
C LYS A 433 1.98 -4.25 32.10
N ASN A 434 2.24 -3.27 32.96
CA ASN A 434 1.58 -1.96 32.98
C ASN A 434 0.04 -2.05 33.11
N THR A 435 -0.48 -3.12 33.71
CA THR A 435 -1.93 -3.34 33.87
C THR A 435 -2.22 -3.81 35.29
N TYR A 436 -3.09 -3.06 35.97
CA TYR A 436 -3.32 -3.16 37.40
C TYR A 436 -4.81 -3.40 37.68
N TYR A 437 -5.13 -4.10 38.75
CA TYR A 437 -6.50 -4.16 39.27
C TYR A 437 -6.55 -3.77 40.75
N ASP A 438 -7.69 -3.25 41.18
CA ASP A 438 -7.96 -2.98 42.59
C ASP A 438 -8.57 -4.25 43.23
N PRO A 439 -7.89 -4.89 44.20
CA PRO A 439 -8.40 -6.11 44.83
C PRO A 439 -9.70 -5.88 45.63
N ASN A 440 -10.02 -4.62 45.96
CA ASN A 440 -11.22 -4.25 46.73
C ASN A 440 -12.43 -3.96 45.83
N LEU A 441 -12.22 -3.67 44.54
CA LEU A 441 -13.28 -3.35 43.60
C LEU A 441 -13.59 -4.56 42.71
N LYS A 442 -14.48 -5.43 43.19
CA LYS A 442 -14.89 -6.65 42.49
C LYS A 442 -16.39 -6.83 42.41
N SER A 443 -16.83 -7.58 41.40
CA SER A 443 -18.22 -8.03 41.24
C SER A 443 -18.26 -9.50 40.81
N ASP A 444 -19.20 -10.25 41.39
CA ASP A 444 -19.40 -11.67 41.08
C ASP A 444 -20.50 -11.83 40.03
N LYS A 445 -20.17 -12.45 38.88
CA LYS A 445 -21.10 -12.69 37.78
C LYS A 445 -20.85 -14.04 37.13
N SER A 446 -21.89 -14.87 37.07
CA SER A 446 -21.90 -16.12 36.29
C SER A 446 -20.74 -17.08 36.59
N GLY A 447 -20.33 -17.21 37.86
CA GLY A 447 -19.23 -18.10 38.27
C GLY A 447 -17.82 -17.50 38.14
N TYR A 448 -17.73 -16.21 37.79
CA TYR A 448 -16.47 -15.46 37.68
C TYR A 448 -16.48 -14.22 38.58
N VAL A 449 -15.30 -13.85 39.04
CA VAL A 449 -15.03 -12.60 39.78
C VAL A 449 -14.41 -11.60 38.82
N PHE A 450 -15.07 -10.46 38.62
CA PHE A 450 -14.59 -9.35 37.79
C PHE A 450 -14.04 -8.24 38.68
N TYR A 451 -12.75 -7.96 38.56
CA TYR A 451 -12.08 -6.84 39.21
C TYR A 451 -12.03 -5.63 38.27
N GLU A 452 -12.28 -4.43 38.81
CA GLU A 452 -12.01 -3.19 38.08
C GLU A 452 -10.49 -3.05 37.87
N ALA A 453 -10.09 -2.77 36.64
CA ALA A 453 -8.69 -2.71 36.24
C ALA A 453 -8.38 -1.47 35.40
N VAL A 454 -7.08 -1.15 35.29
CA VAL A 454 -6.56 -0.08 34.45
C VAL A 454 -5.27 -0.52 33.76
N GLU A 455 -5.22 -0.35 32.44
CA GLU A 455 -3.97 -0.34 31.69
C GLU A 455 -3.43 1.09 31.66
N VAL A 456 -2.14 1.28 31.93
CA VAL A 456 -1.48 2.58 31.90
C VAL A 456 -0.49 2.63 30.76
N ALA A 457 -0.46 3.77 30.06
CA ALA A 457 0.48 3.98 28.96
C ALA A 457 1.08 5.38 29.04
N LEU A 458 2.39 5.46 28.86
CA LEU A 458 3.17 6.68 28.78
C LEU A 458 3.58 6.96 27.34
N SER A 459 3.49 8.21 26.93
CA SER A 459 4.01 8.68 25.64
C SER A 459 4.70 10.04 25.77
N TYR A 460 5.79 10.22 25.02
CA TYR A 460 6.50 11.50 24.92
C TYR A 460 6.17 12.16 23.58
N ILE A 461 5.46 13.29 23.63
CA ILE A 461 4.94 13.98 22.45
C ILE A 461 5.15 15.49 22.65
N ASN A 462 5.67 16.18 21.63
CA ASN A 462 5.87 17.63 21.66
C ASN A 462 6.54 18.15 22.95
N LYS A 463 7.61 17.46 23.37
CA LYS A 463 8.41 17.74 24.57
C LYS A 463 7.71 17.55 25.93
N LYS A 464 6.52 16.95 25.95
CA LYS A 464 5.75 16.64 27.17
C LYS A 464 5.50 15.16 27.32
N TYR A 465 5.35 14.71 28.57
CA TYR A 465 4.90 13.36 28.88
C TYR A 465 3.38 13.32 29.05
N TYR A 466 2.76 12.27 28.50
CA TYR A 466 1.34 12.01 28.62
C TYR A 466 1.13 10.65 29.28
N LEU A 467 0.34 10.62 30.36
CA LEU A 467 -0.16 9.41 31.00
C LEU A 467 -1.58 9.14 30.52
N ASN A 468 -1.78 8.04 29.80
CA ASN A 468 -3.09 7.53 29.45
C ASN A 468 -3.54 6.50 30.49
N LEU A 469 -4.75 6.67 31.01
CA LEU A 469 -5.44 5.66 31.81
C LEU A 469 -6.48 4.95 30.95
N LEU A 470 -6.39 3.63 30.85
CA LEU A 470 -7.32 2.80 30.09
C LEU A 470 -8.08 1.87 31.04
N PRO A 471 -9.23 2.31 31.58
CA PRO A 471 -10.11 1.43 32.33
C PRO A 471 -10.45 0.15 31.54
N THR A 472 -10.33 -0.98 32.23
CA THR A 472 -10.58 -2.34 31.74
C THR A 472 -11.04 -3.21 32.92
N VAL A 473 -11.12 -4.52 32.74
CA VAL A 473 -11.43 -5.47 33.81
C VAL A 473 -10.39 -6.59 33.87
N HIS A 474 -10.25 -7.22 35.03
CA HIS A 474 -9.53 -8.48 35.23
C HIS A 474 -10.51 -9.56 35.70
N VAL A 475 -10.39 -10.79 35.19
CA VAL A 475 -11.37 -11.85 35.46
C VAL A 475 -10.68 -13.09 36.02
N MET A 476 -11.22 -13.61 37.12
CA MET A 476 -10.79 -14.87 37.76
C MET A 476 -11.98 -15.80 37.95
N SER A 477 -11.72 -17.09 38.18
CA SER A 477 -12.78 -18.01 38.65
C SER A 477 -13.21 -17.66 40.09
N ASN A 478 -14.42 -18.09 40.49
CA ASN A 478 -14.87 -17.99 41.89
C ASN A 478 -13.97 -18.73 42.89
N SER A 479 -13.17 -19.69 42.42
CA SER A 479 -12.16 -20.38 43.22
C SER A 479 -10.82 -19.65 43.30
N GLY A 480 -10.73 -18.43 42.74
CA GLY A 480 -9.51 -17.61 42.72
C GLY A 480 -8.43 -18.11 41.75
N LYS A 481 -8.78 -18.98 40.79
CA LYS A 481 -7.83 -19.51 39.81
C LYS A 481 -7.86 -18.68 38.52
N ASN A 482 -6.71 -18.60 37.86
CA ASN A 482 -6.59 -18.00 36.54
C ASN A 482 -7.35 -18.82 35.49
N LEU A 483 -8.01 -18.13 34.58
CA LEU A 483 -8.71 -18.73 33.45
C LEU A 483 -7.72 -19.10 32.33
N ASP A 484 -8.07 -20.09 31.51
CA ASP A 484 -7.34 -20.33 30.26
C ASP A 484 -7.47 -19.12 29.32
N LYS A 485 -6.52 -18.98 28.39
CA LYS A 485 -6.41 -17.80 27.53
C LYS A 485 -7.67 -17.53 26.70
N VAL A 486 -8.35 -18.57 26.21
CA VAL A 486 -9.53 -18.42 25.34
C VAL A 486 -10.71 -17.93 26.16
N THR A 487 -10.96 -18.58 27.30
CA THR A 487 -12.05 -18.19 28.21
C THR A 487 -11.82 -16.80 28.79
N TYR A 488 -10.59 -16.48 29.22
CA TYR A 488 -10.23 -15.15 29.72
C TYR A 488 -10.56 -14.07 28.68
N GLN A 489 -10.11 -14.26 27.43
CA GLN A 489 -10.34 -13.29 26.37
C GLN A 489 -11.83 -13.11 26.04
N ASP A 490 -12.62 -14.18 26.05
CA ASP A 490 -14.07 -14.11 25.83
C ASP A 490 -14.76 -13.29 26.92
N GLN A 491 -14.45 -13.53 28.19
CA GLN A 491 -15.05 -12.79 29.31
C GLN A 491 -14.63 -11.31 29.32
N ILE A 492 -13.36 -11.02 29.07
CA ILE A 492 -12.86 -9.64 28.92
C ILE A 492 -13.59 -8.93 27.78
N ASN A 493 -13.69 -9.57 26.60
CA ASN A 493 -14.35 -8.97 25.45
C ASN A 493 -15.83 -8.66 25.74
N LYS A 494 -16.53 -9.57 26.42
CA LYS A 494 -17.92 -9.35 26.86
C LYS A 494 -18.03 -8.13 27.78
N ALA A 495 -17.20 -8.06 28.82
CA ALA A 495 -17.22 -6.95 29.76
C ALA A 495 -16.86 -5.61 29.09
N VAL A 496 -15.73 -5.53 28.39
CA VAL A 496 -15.26 -4.30 27.74
C VAL A 496 -16.22 -3.84 26.64
N SER A 497 -16.89 -4.75 25.93
CA SER A 497 -17.89 -4.39 24.91
C SER A 497 -19.12 -3.67 25.46
N SER A 498 -19.36 -3.76 26.78
CA SER A 498 -20.45 -3.06 27.48
C SER A 498 -20.04 -1.72 28.10
N ILE A 499 -18.75 -1.36 28.04
CA ILE A 499 -18.24 -0.08 28.54
C ILE A 499 -18.42 0.98 27.45
N TYR A 500 -19.60 1.60 27.41
CA TYR A 500 -19.91 2.69 26.48
C TYR A 500 -19.37 4.04 26.99
N ASN A 501 -19.60 5.12 26.22
CA ASN A 501 -19.03 6.45 26.45
C ASN A 501 -19.23 6.97 27.89
N LYS A 502 -20.45 6.85 28.42
CA LYS A 502 -20.77 7.28 29.80
C LYS A 502 -20.09 6.41 30.85
N GLN A 503 -20.18 5.08 30.73
CA GLN A 503 -19.55 4.14 31.66
C GLN A 503 -18.03 4.32 31.67
N TYR A 504 -17.42 4.52 30.50
CA TYR A 504 -15.98 4.76 30.40
C TYR A 504 -15.56 6.02 31.16
N ASN A 505 -16.33 7.10 31.06
CA ASN A 505 -16.09 8.32 31.82
C ASN A 505 -16.20 8.10 33.33
N ASP A 506 -17.19 7.35 33.77
CA ASP A 506 -17.41 7.08 35.20
C ASP A 506 -16.26 6.23 35.76
N ASN A 507 -15.83 5.20 35.03
CA ASN A 507 -14.66 4.40 35.38
C ASN A 507 -13.36 5.25 35.37
N LEU A 508 -13.18 6.11 34.37
CA LEU A 508 -12.01 7.00 34.31
C LEU A 508 -11.97 7.97 35.50
N LYS A 509 -13.11 8.53 35.92
CA LYS A 509 -13.20 9.38 37.12
C LYS A 509 -12.88 8.61 38.40
N GLN A 510 -13.29 7.35 38.50
CA GLN A 510 -12.97 6.50 39.64
C GLN A 510 -11.45 6.27 39.73
N TRP A 511 -10.81 5.91 38.62
CA TRP A 511 -9.36 5.74 38.57
C TRP A 511 -8.61 7.06 38.81
N GLU A 512 -9.07 8.18 38.24
CA GLU A 512 -8.53 9.50 38.52
C GLU A 512 -8.56 9.82 40.02
N LYS A 513 -9.66 9.48 40.71
CA LYS A 513 -9.79 9.68 42.16
C LYS A 513 -8.84 8.80 42.96
N LEU A 514 -8.69 7.52 42.60
CA LEU A 514 -7.80 6.57 43.28
C LEU A 514 -6.32 6.97 43.18
N LEU A 515 -5.92 7.50 42.02
CA LEU A 515 -4.54 7.88 41.74
C LEU A 515 -4.16 9.26 42.27
N ARG A 516 -5.10 10.06 42.76
CA ARG A 516 -4.80 11.37 43.37
C ARG A 516 -4.46 11.24 44.85
N THR A 517 -3.48 12.01 45.29
CA THR A 517 -3.13 12.21 46.71
C THR A 517 -3.16 13.71 46.99
N SER A 518 -3.91 14.15 48.00
CA SER A 518 -4.08 15.57 48.34
C SER A 518 -4.48 16.45 47.13
N GLY A 519 -5.26 15.88 46.21
CA GLY A 519 -5.73 16.57 45.01
C GLY A 519 -4.77 16.55 43.81
N LYS A 520 -3.57 15.99 43.92
CA LYS A 520 -2.57 15.92 42.83
C LYS A 520 -2.32 14.49 42.37
N MET A 521 -2.01 14.31 41.09
CA MET A 521 -1.52 13.03 40.55
C MET A 521 0.01 13.11 40.43
N LEU A 522 0.67 12.97 41.57
CA LEU A 522 2.12 13.12 41.73
C LEU A 522 2.76 11.75 41.95
N LEU A 523 3.69 11.36 41.06
CA LEU A 523 4.54 10.20 41.25
C LEU A 523 5.87 10.67 41.83
N GLU A 524 6.32 10.03 42.91
CA GLU A 524 7.54 10.41 43.62
C GLU A 524 8.34 9.18 44.06
N CYS A 525 9.66 9.23 43.89
CA CYS A 525 10.60 8.29 44.49
C CYS A 525 11.92 9.02 44.80
N GLU A 526 12.37 8.97 46.05
CA GLU A 526 13.65 9.56 46.49
C GLU A 526 13.92 11.01 46.02
N GLY A 527 12.87 11.86 46.02
CA GLY A 527 12.96 13.26 45.59
C GLY A 527 12.79 13.49 44.08
N PHE A 528 12.74 12.43 43.26
CA PHE A 528 12.41 12.50 41.84
C PHE A 528 10.89 12.51 41.67
N GLN A 529 10.37 13.59 41.09
CA GLN A 529 8.94 13.87 41.03
C GLN A 529 8.46 14.16 39.62
N ILE A 530 7.33 13.57 39.22
CA ILE A 530 6.58 13.92 38.02
C ILE A 530 5.10 14.10 38.36
N GLU A 531 4.56 15.29 38.06
CA GLU A 531 3.15 15.63 38.30
C GLU A 531 2.38 15.61 36.99
N PHE A 532 1.29 14.85 36.94
CA PHE A 532 0.33 14.86 35.83
C PHE A 532 -0.85 15.77 36.17
N LEU A 533 -1.09 16.78 35.33
CA LEU A 533 -2.15 17.77 35.53
C LEU A 533 -3.54 17.11 35.47
N THR A 534 -4.40 17.49 36.42
CA THR A 534 -5.82 17.11 36.46
C THR A 534 -6.70 18.36 36.35
N PRO A 535 -7.79 18.34 35.55
CA PRO A 535 -8.38 17.18 34.90
C PRO A 535 -7.62 16.75 33.63
N ALA A 536 -8.00 15.58 33.10
CA ALA A 536 -7.51 15.09 31.81
C ALA A 536 -7.73 16.12 30.68
N ILE A 537 -6.88 16.03 29.65
CA ILE A 537 -6.93 16.90 28.47
C ILE A 537 -8.32 16.90 27.85
N SER A 538 -8.76 18.08 27.43
CA SER A 538 -10.07 18.27 26.79
C SER A 538 -9.97 19.06 25.49
N CYS A 539 -10.98 18.93 24.64
CA CYS A 539 -11.07 19.60 23.35
C CYS A 539 -12.47 20.19 23.17
N GLY A 540 -12.57 21.32 22.47
CA GLY A 540 -13.84 21.93 22.09
C GLY A 540 -14.74 22.31 23.27
N GLY A 541 -16.01 22.54 22.95
CA GLY A 541 -17.04 22.90 23.93
C GLY A 541 -17.01 24.37 24.39
N THR A 542 -18.17 24.84 24.82
CA THR A 542 -18.35 26.16 25.46
C THR A 542 -18.25 26.04 26.98
N ASN A 543 -17.95 27.14 27.67
CA ASN A 543 -17.77 27.19 29.14
C ASN A 543 -16.69 26.23 29.67
N ARG A 544 -15.72 25.88 28.84
CA ARG A 544 -14.53 25.15 29.25
C ARG A 544 -13.61 26.10 30.04
N ASP A 545 -13.10 25.63 31.16
CA ASP A 545 -12.09 26.37 31.93
C ASP A 545 -10.83 26.59 31.08
N ALA A 546 -10.34 27.83 31.03
CA ALA A 546 -9.19 28.21 30.22
C ALA A 546 -7.90 27.53 30.69
N GLU A 547 -7.79 27.26 31.99
CA GLU A 547 -6.60 26.67 32.62
C GLU A 547 -6.48 25.16 32.37
N TRP A 548 -7.56 24.50 31.91
CA TRP A 548 -7.47 23.07 31.61
C TRP A 548 -6.50 22.84 30.43
N PRO A 549 -5.79 21.70 30.38
CA PRO A 549 -5.03 21.32 29.21
C PRO A 549 -5.93 21.10 27.99
N SER A 550 -5.57 21.64 26.82
CA SER A 550 -6.29 21.45 25.56
C SER A 550 -5.42 20.96 24.40
N LEU A 551 -6.07 20.31 23.45
CA LEU A 551 -5.55 20.03 22.12
C LEU A 551 -6.53 20.53 21.05
N PRO A 552 -6.05 20.99 19.89
CA PRO A 552 -6.92 21.43 18.81
C PRO A 552 -7.56 20.23 18.12
N ALA A 553 -8.84 20.38 17.77
CA ALA A 553 -9.66 19.27 17.30
C ALA A 553 -10.70 19.72 16.26
N TRP A 554 -10.93 18.85 15.27
CA TRP A 554 -11.80 19.05 14.12
C TRP A 554 -12.70 17.83 13.87
N VAL A 555 -13.70 18.00 13.03
CA VAL A 555 -14.56 16.92 12.55
C VAL A 555 -14.72 16.99 11.02
N TYR A 556 -14.53 15.84 10.37
CA TYR A 556 -14.72 15.69 8.93
C TYR A 556 -16.00 14.93 8.59
N PRO A 557 -16.69 15.28 7.50
CA PRO A 557 -17.95 14.65 7.11
C PRO A 557 -17.75 13.21 6.63
N GLU A 558 -18.84 12.43 6.61
CA GLU A 558 -18.81 11.09 6.04
C GLU A 558 -18.60 11.14 4.52
N PRO A 559 -17.72 10.28 3.96
CA PRO A 559 -17.50 10.24 2.52
C PRO A 559 -18.73 9.75 1.75
N LEU A 560 -19.05 10.44 0.65
CA LEU A 560 -20.06 10.05 -0.33
C LEU A 560 -19.52 9.00 -1.30
N MET A 561 -20.31 7.97 -1.58
CA MET A 561 -20.00 6.95 -2.59
C MET A 561 -20.84 7.20 -3.84
N CYS A 562 -20.19 7.18 -5.00
CA CYS A 562 -20.75 7.35 -6.34
C CYS A 562 -21.22 6.01 -6.93
N PHE A 563 -22.35 6.06 -7.63
CA PHE A 563 -22.99 4.93 -8.31
C PHE A 563 -23.25 5.21 -9.80
N SER A 564 -22.68 6.30 -10.34
CA SER A 564 -22.71 6.64 -11.75
C SER A 564 -21.55 7.55 -12.11
N GLU A 565 -20.85 7.25 -13.20
CA GLU A 565 -19.84 8.16 -13.78
C GLU A 565 -20.50 9.39 -14.41
N ASN A 566 -21.68 9.18 -14.99
CA ASN A 566 -22.35 10.19 -15.81
C ASN A 566 -23.31 11.09 -15.01
N ASP A 567 -23.52 10.82 -13.71
CA ASP A 567 -24.50 11.55 -12.90
C ASP A 567 -24.01 11.69 -11.44
N PRO A 568 -23.47 12.86 -11.06
CA PRO A 568 -22.94 13.08 -9.71
C PRO A 568 -24.02 13.04 -8.63
N ASN A 569 -25.30 13.18 -8.98
CA ASN A 569 -26.41 13.10 -8.02
C ASN A 569 -26.70 11.67 -7.58
N LYS A 570 -26.19 10.66 -8.29
CA LYS A 570 -26.24 9.26 -7.87
C LYS A 570 -25.10 8.96 -6.88
N SER A 571 -25.07 9.72 -5.80
CA SER A 571 -24.10 9.59 -4.72
C SER A 571 -24.80 9.55 -3.36
N ILE A 572 -24.31 8.71 -2.44
CA ILE A 572 -24.96 8.48 -1.15
C ILE A 572 -23.97 7.97 -0.08
N VAL A 573 -24.27 8.19 1.20
CA VAL A 573 -23.41 7.72 2.31
C VAL A 573 -23.56 6.21 2.55
N ASN A 574 -24.77 5.65 2.47
CA ASN A 574 -25.03 4.23 2.70
C ASN A 574 -24.88 3.45 1.38
N GLN A 575 -23.86 2.58 1.30
CA GLN A 575 -23.55 1.86 0.05
C GLN A 575 -24.65 0.90 -0.37
N LEU A 576 -25.31 0.23 0.57
CA LEU A 576 -26.39 -0.70 0.26
C LEU A 576 -27.62 0.03 -0.28
N LYS A 577 -27.92 1.20 0.28
CA LYS A 577 -28.99 2.07 -0.22
C LYS A 577 -28.68 2.55 -1.64
N GLY A 578 -27.42 2.89 -1.91
CA GLY A 578 -26.96 3.25 -3.25
C GLY A 578 -27.12 2.11 -4.26
N LEU A 579 -26.69 0.90 -3.90
CA LEU A 579 -26.87 -0.29 -4.76
C LEU A 579 -28.34 -0.57 -5.07
N VAL A 580 -29.22 -0.55 -4.07
CA VAL A 580 -30.66 -0.80 -4.28
C VAL A 580 -31.28 0.28 -5.17
N SER A 581 -30.92 1.55 -4.94
CA SER A 581 -31.54 2.69 -5.62
C SER A 581 -31.03 2.89 -7.05
N TYR A 582 -29.72 2.74 -7.25
CA TYR A 582 -29.04 3.14 -8.49
C TYR A 582 -28.40 1.96 -9.23
N GLY A 583 -28.20 0.82 -8.56
CA GLY A 583 -27.37 -0.27 -9.05
C GLY A 583 -25.87 0.01 -8.88
N PRO A 584 -25.00 -0.99 -9.17
CA PRO A 584 -23.56 -0.81 -9.19
C PRO A 584 -23.11 0.27 -10.18
N ILE A 585 -22.01 0.95 -9.90
CA ILE A 585 -21.50 2.03 -10.76
C ILE A 585 -21.22 1.58 -12.19
N ASP A 586 -20.79 0.33 -12.38
CA ASP A 586 -20.55 -0.23 -13.71
C ASP A 586 -21.81 -0.36 -14.59
N CYS A 587 -23.01 -0.18 -14.02
CA CYS A 587 -24.24 -0.03 -14.80
C CYS A 587 -24.24 1.25 -15.64
N SER A 588 -23.53 2.29 -15.19
CA SER A 588 -23.42 3.57 -15.90
C SER A 588 -22.40 3.53 -17.05
N TYR A 589 -21.62 2.45 -17.17
CA TYR A 589 -20.58 2.33 -18.19
C TYR A 589 -21.13 1.96 -19.57
N ALA A 590 -22.39 1.52 -19.67
CA ALA A 590 -23.03 1.18 -20.94
C ALA A 590 -24.40 1.86 -21.05
N LEU A 591 -24.92 1.95 -22.28
CA LEU A 591 -26.26 2.50 -22.51
C LEU A 591 -27.33 1.72 -21.74
N THR A 592 -28.36 2.47 -21.31
CA THR A 592 -29.50 1.89 -20.59
C THR A 592 -30.18 0.83 -21.45
N GLY A 593 -30.38 -0.36 -20.90
CA GLY A 593 -30.99 -1.50 -21.60
C GLY A 593 -29.99 -2.48 -22.23
N THR A 594 -28.68 -2.21 -22.17
CA THR A 594 -27.65 -3.19 -22.59
C THR A 594 -27.74 -4.47 -21.78
N ILE A 595 -27.86 -5.62 -22.45
CA ILE A 595 -27.91 -6.92 -21.79
C ILE A 595 -26.53 -7.25 -21.23
N ARG A 596 -26.45 -7.44 -19.90
CA ARG A 596 -25.20 -7.80 -19.22
C ARG A 596 -25.07 -9.32 -19.10
N ASN A 597 -23.90 -9.86 -19.44
CA ASN A 597 -23.61 -11.29 -19.31
C ASN A 597 -23.84 -11.78 -17.87
N PRO A 598 -24.49 -12.94 -17.64
CA PRO A 598 -24.77 -13.42 -16.29
C PRO A 598 -23.47 -13.72 -15.52
N VAL A 599 -23.53 -13.57 -14.19
CA VAL A 599 -22.51 -14.11 -13.29
C VAL A 599 -22.78 -15.60 -13.12
N LYS A 600 -21.81 -16.45 -13.48
CA LYS A 600 -21.91 -17.91 -13.39
C LYS A 600 -21.01 -18.43 -12.28
N LEU A 601 -21.52 -19.31 -11.43
CA LEU A 601 -20.74 -19.97 -10.38
C LEU A 601 -20.37 -21.41 -10.79
N ALA A 602 -19.22 -21.87 -10.30
CA ALA A 602 -18.88 -23.29 -10.21
C ALA A 602 -18.84 -23.69 -8.73
N ILE A 603 -19.05 -24.97 -8.41
CA ILE A 603 -19.15 -25.47 -7.04
C ILE A 603 -18.27 -26.70 -6.86
N PHE A 604 -17.48 -26.70 -5.79
CA PHE A 604 -16.72 -27.84 -5.31
C PHE A 604 -17.03 -28.08 -3.82
N ALA A 605 -17.72 -29.18 -3.52
CA ALA A 605 -18.25 -29.44 -2.19
C ALA A 605 -18.44 -30.95 -1.91
N PRO A 606 -18.57 -31.39 -0.64
CA PRO A 606 -18.97 -32.76 -0.35
C PRO A 606 -20.38 -33.06 -0.88
N ASN A 607 -20.56 -34.25 -1.46
CA ASN A 607 -21.85 -34.73 -1.98
C ASN A 607 -22.95 -34.67 -0.91
N GLU A 608 -22.59 -35.05 0.31
CA GLU A 608 -23.46 -35.07 1.48
C GLU A 608 -24.00 -33.68 1.87
N ARG A 609 -23.33 -32.61 1.42
CA ARG A 609 -23.67 -31.21 1.72
C ARG A 609 -24.09 -30.40 0.50
N MET A 610 -24.08 -31.00 -0.69
CA MET A 610 -24.31 -30.31 -1.96
C MET A 610 -25.67 -29.59 -2.02
N SER A 611 -26.74 -30.24 -1.55
CA SER A 611 -28.08 -29.64 -1.51
C SER A 611 -28.14 -28.42 -0.58
N THR A 612 -27.41 -28.45 0.52
CA THR A 612 -27.37 -27.35 1.51
C THR A 612 -26.68 -26.12 0.93
N ILE A 613 -25.51 -26.29 0.31
CA ILE A 613 -24.78 -25.18 -0.30
C ILE A 613 -25.53 -24.62 -1.52
N LEU A 614 -26.13 -25.48 -2.35
CA LEU A 614 -26.94 -25.04 -3.49
C LEU A 614 -28.17 -24.24 -3.03
N SER A 615 -28.86 -24.68 -1.98
CA SER A 615 -29.99 -23.94 -1.41
C SER A 615 -29.56 -22.56 -0.89
N HIS A 616 -28.45 -22.51 -0.14
CA HIS A 616 -27.88 -21.26 0.35
C HIS A 616 -27.50 -20.31 -0.79
N LEU A 617 -26.81 -20.79 -1.83
CA LEU A 617 -26.44 -19.96 -2.98
C LEU A 617 -27.67 -19.51 -3.79
N ASN A 618 -28.68 -20.35 -3.95
CA ASN A 618 -29.93 -19.94 -4.61
C ASN A 618 -30.70 -18.88 -3.81
N SER A 619 -30.55 -18.83 -2.49
CA SER A 619 -31.15 -17.76 -1.67
C SER A 619 -30.63 -16.36 -2.02
N LEU A 620 -29.45 -16.25 -2.66
CA LEU A 620 -28.95 -14.97 -3.20
C LEU A 620 -29.85 -14.40 -4.30
N ASN A 621 -30.63 -15.23 -4.99
CA ASN A 621 -31.60 -14.77 -6.00
C ASN A 621 -32.95 -14.36 -5.37
N GLY A 622 -33.18 -14.71 -4.11
CA GLY A 622 -34.41 -14.39 -3.37
C GLY A 622 -34.30 -13.12 -2.54
N ARG A 623 -35.44 -12.70 -1.97
CA ARG A 623 -35.50 -11.59 -1.01
C ARG A 623 -35.30 -12.08 0.42
N GLN A 624 -34.64 -11.28 1.24
CA GLN A 624 -34.45 -11.55 2.66
C GLN A 624 -34.62 -10.27 3.48
N ALA A 625 -35.55 -10.29 4.43
CA ALA A 625 -35.81 -9.14 5.29
C ALA A 625 -34.66 -8.91 6.29
N SER A 626 -34.35 -7.63 6.54
CA SER A 626 -33.44 -7.22 7.61
C SER A 626 -34.10 -7.41 8.98
N THR A 627 -33.29 -7.71 10.00
CA THR A 627 -33.76 -7.75 11.39
C THR A 627 -34.07 -6.36 11.96
N GLY A 628 -33.69 -5.29 11.26
CA GLY A 628 -33.85 -3.90 11.69
C GLY A 628 -32.92 -3.46 12.82
N LYS A 629 -32.11 -4.37 13.36
CA LYS A 629 -31.17 -4.07 14.46
C LYS A 629 -30.01 -3.18 14.04
N ASP A 630 -29.52 -3.35 12.81
CA ASP A 630 -28.46 -2.54 12.21
C ASP A 630 -29.06 -1.61 11.15
N GLN A 631 -29.07 -0.30 11.41
CA GLN A 631 -29.70 0.71 10.54
C GLN A 631 -28.95 0.91 9.22
N PHE A 632 -27.75 0.35 9.07
CA PHE A 632 -27.07 0.29 7.78
C PHE A 632 -27.66 -0.81 6.87
N LEU A 633 -28.09 -1.94 7.44
CA LEU A 633 -28.55 -3.10 6.69
C LEU A 633 -30.00 -2.94 6.21
N LEU A 634 -30.14 -2.87 4.89
CA LEU A 634 -31.44 -2.90 4.21
C LEU A 634 -31.94 -4.33 4.01
N ASN A 635 -33.22 -4.47 3.65
CA ASN A 635 -33.70 -5.71 3.07
C ASN A 635 -32.84 -6.08 1.84
N TYR A 636 -32.47 -7.35 1.74
CA TYR A 636 -31.80 -7.86 0.56
C TYR A 636 -32.86 -8.18 -0.50
N GLU A 637 -32.78 -7.51 -1.65
CA GLU A 637 -33.83 -7.54 -2.68
C GLU A 637 -33.60 -8.60 -3.77
N GLY A 638 -32.59 -9.45 -3.61
CA GLY A 638 -32.16 -10.45 -4.59
C GLY A 638 -31.08 -9.92 -5.55
N PHE A 639 -30.22 -10.82 -6.03
CA PHE A 639 -29.00 -10.47 -6.76
C PHE A 639 -29.30 -9.69 -8.05
N ASP A 640 -30.25 -10.14 -8.85
CA ASP A 640 -30.60 -9.46 -10.11
C ASP A 640 -31.14 -8.03 -9.86
N SER A 641 -32.04 -7.89 -8.88
CA SER A 641 -32.59 -6.58 -8.51
C SER A 641 -31.51 -5.61 -8.04
N VAL A 642 -30.60 -6.06 -7.18
CA VAL A 642 -29.55 -5.21 -6.61
C VAL A 642 -28.48 -4.87 -7.65
N PHE A 643 -27.99 -5.86 -8.39
CA PHE A 643 -26.80 -5.73 -9.23
C PHE A 643 -27.10 -5.50 -10.72
N ARG A 644 -28.39 -5.50 -11.10
CA ARG A 644 -28.87 -5.38 -12.49
C ARG A 644 -28.20 -6.39 -13.41
N ARG A 645 -28.01 -7.61 -12.88
CA ARG A 645 -27.22 -8.68 -13.50
C ARG A 645 -27.65 -10.02 -12.93
N VAL A 646 -27.96 -10.97 -13.81
CA VAL A 646 -28.41 -12.31 -13.42
C VAL A 646 -27.27 -13.13 -12.78
N LEU A 647 -27.57 -13.85 -11.70
CA LEU A 647 -26.69 -14.84 -11.07
C LEU A 647 -27.18 -16.27 -11.38
N LYS A 648 -26.31 -17.06 -12.03
CA LYS A 648 -26.56 -18.47 -12.37
C LYS A 648 -25.81 -19.38 -11.40
N ILE A 649 -26.57 -20.15 -10.63
CA ILE A 649 -26.10 -21.26 -9.80
C ILE A 649 -26.20 -22.55 -10.61
N PRO A 650 -25.17 -23.41 -10.66
CA PRO A 650 -25.23 -24.66 -11.39
C PRO A 650 -26.16 -25.66 -10.70
N ALA A 651 -26.72 -26.60 -11.47
CA ALA A 651 -27.49 -27.72 -10.96
C ALA A 651 -26.58 -28.93 -10.67
N VAL A 652 -27.07 -29.89 -9.88
CA VAL A 652 -26.33 -31.13 -9.58
C VAL A 652 -25.99 -31.93 -10.85
N GLY A 653 -26.78 -31.78 -11.92
CA GLY A 653 -26.52 -32.41 -13.22
C GLY A 653 -25.44 -31.74 -14.08
N ASP A 654 -24.97 -30.55 -13.70
CA ASP A 654 -23.93 -29.82 -14.43
C ASP A 654 -22.53 -30.33 -14.04
N CYS A 655 -22.24 -31.59 -14.40
CA CYS A 655 -21.07 -32.33 -13.91
C CYS A 655 -19.71 -31.66 -14.15
N ASP A 656 -19.60 -30.79 -15.17
CA ASP A 656 -18.37 -30.04 -15.48
C ASP A 656 -18.10 -28.89 -14.50
N ILE A 657 -19.14 -28.32 -13.89
CA ILE A 657 -19.04 -27.10 -13.06
C ILE A 657 -19.65 -27.24 -11.66
N CYS A 658 -20.31 -28.36 -11.37
CA CYS A 658 -20.81 -28.73 -10.04
C CYS A 658 -20.22 -30.09 -9.65
N VAL A 659 -19.05 -30.07 -9.02
CA VAL A 659 -18.28 -31.29 -8.71
C VAL A 659 -18.39 -31.62 -7.24
N GLY A 660 -18.87 -32.83 -6.95
CA GLY A 660 -19.01 -33.36 -5.62
C GLY A 660 -17.94 -34.39 -5.25
N TYR A 661 -17.59 -34.48 -3.96
CA TYR A 661 -16.69 -35.51 -3.42
C TYR A 661 -17.21 -36.11 -2.12
N SER A 662 -16.68 -37.25 -1.66
CA SER A 662 -17.15 -37.85 -0.40
C SER A 662 -16.52 -37.19 0.83
N GLU A 663 -17.36 -36.73 1.75
CA GLU A 663 -16.92 -36.20 3.05
C GLU A 663 -16.14 -37.27 3.85
N LYS A 664 -16.61 -38.53 3.83
CA LYS A 664 -15.97 -39.66 4.53
C LYS A 664 -14.56 -39.95 4.01
N SER A 665 -14.39 -39.95 2.68
CA SER A 665 -13.06 -40.18 2.08
C SER A 665 -12.08 -39.07 2.44
N VAL A 666 -12.53 -37.82 2.54
CA VAL A 666 -11.67 -36.71 2.97
C VAL A 666 -11.28 -36.83 4.44
N LEU A 667 -12.21 -37.24 5.32
CA LEU A 667 -11.91 -37.41 6.74
C LEU A 667 -10.91 -38.53 7.04
N SER A 668 -10.70 -39.46 6.10
CA SER A 668 -9.63 -40.46 6.19
C SER A 668 -8.26 -39.97 5.71
N MET A 669 -8.17 -38.78 5.10
CA MET A 669 -6.92 -38.18 4.63
C MET A 669 -6.22 -37.45 5.77
N ASN A 670 -4.89 -37.33 5.68
CA ASN A 670 -4.16 -36.32 6.45
C ASN A 670 -4.27 -34.93 5.78
N ALA A 671 -3.78 -33.87 6.45
CA ALA A 671 -3.94 -32.51 5.95
C ALA A 671 -3.20 -32.25 4.62
N GLN A 672 -2.04 -32.89 4.40
CA GLN A 672 -1.28 -32.73 3.15
C GLN A 672 -2.00 -33.38 1.96
N GLU A 673 -2.54 -34.57 2.16
CA GLU A 673 -3.35 -35.28 1.17
C GLU A 673 -4.61 -34.49 0.80
N PHE A 674 -5.29 -33.93 1.80
CA PHE A 674 -6.47 -33.10 1.57
C PHE A 674 -6.13 -31.79 0.83
N LEU A 675 -5.03 -31.13 1.19
CA LEU A 675 -4.52 -29.96 0.46
C LEU A 675 -4.25 -30.31 -1.02
N ALA A 676 -3.54 -31.41 -1.27
CA ALA A 676 -3.25 -31.87 -2.63
C ALA A 676 -4.54 -32.23 -3.40
N PHE A 677 -5.52 -32.82 -2.72
CA PHE A 677 -6.84 -33.11 -3.28
C PHE A 677 -7.57 -31.83 -3.72
N LEU A 678 -7.65 -30.81 -2.86
CA LEU A 678 -8.28 -29.53 -3.21
C LEU A 678 -7.54 -28.83 -4.36
N LYS A 679 -6.21 -28.87 -4.38
CA LYS A 679 -5.40 -28.34 -5.50
C LYS A 679 -5.76 -29.01 -6.81
N ARG A 680 -5.82 -30.35 -6.87
CA ARG A 680 -6.27 -31.07 -8.09
C ARG A 680 -7.68 -30.69 -8.50
N GLY A 681 -8.58 -30.44 -7.54
CA GLY A 681 -9.91 -29.90 -7.81
C GLY A 681 -9.83 -28.55 -8.53
N VAL A 682 -9.05 -27.61 -7.99
CA VAL A 682 -8.82 -26.30 -8.64
C VAL A 682 -8.23 -26.44 -10.04
N ASP A 683 -7.27 -27.36 -10.24
CA ASP A 683 -6.65 -27.64 -11.54
C ASP A 683 -7.68 -28.13 -12.56
N HIS A 684 -8.61 -28.99 -12.14
CA HIS A 684 -9.73 -29.44 -12.97
C HIS A 684 -10.60 -28.26 -13.41
N PHE A 685 -11.02 -27.39 -12.47
CA PHE A 685 -11.82 -26.20 -12.81
C PHE A 685 -11.06 -25.18 -13.67
N ALA A 686 -9.73 -25.10 -13.55
CA ALA A 686 -8.92 -24.24 -14.40
C ALA A 686 -9.06 -24.60 -15.89
N THR A 687 -9.28 -25.87 -16.23
CA THR A 687 -9.54 -26.30 -17.62
C THR A 687 -10.91 -25.82 -18.16
N LYS A 688 -11.81 -25.39 -17.27
CA LYS A 688 -13.18 -24.93 -17.57
C LYS A 688 -13.38 -23.45 -17.23
N ALA A 689 -12.30 -22.68 -17.11
CA ALA A 689 -12.33 -21.29 -16.64
C ALA A 689 -13.21 -20.33 -17.48
N VAL A 690 -13.57 -20.73 -18.71
CA VAL A 690 -14.47 -19.96 -19.59
C VAL A 690 -15.96 -20.15 -19.25
N ASP A 691 -16.30 -21.22 -18.53
CA ASP A 691 -17.70 -21.60 -18.28
C ASP A 691 -18.29 -20.93 -17.03
N PHE A 692 -17.44 -20.44 -16.14
CA PHE A 692 -17.83 -19.81 -14.88
C PHE A 692 -16.97 -18.57 -14.54
N ASN A 693 -17.44 -17.74 -13.61
CA ASN A 693 -16.72 -16.54 -13.16
C ASN A 693 -16.05 -16.73 -11.78
N VAL A 694 -16.69 -17.47 -10.88
CA VAL A 694 -16.19 -17.70 -9.51
C VAL A 694 -16.41 -19.16 -9.12
N LEU A 695 -15.36 -19.80 -8.58
CA LEU A 695 -15.43 -21.14 -7.99
C LEU A 695 -15.77 -21.03 -6.50
N VAL A 696 -16.88 -21.64 -6.09
CA VAL A 696 -17.27 -21.77 -4.69
C VAL A 696 -16.69 -23.06 -4.12
N ILE A 697 -15.92 -22.95 -3.03
CA ILE A 697 -15.42 -24.10 -2.27
C ILE A 697 -16.12 -24.12 -0.92
N TYR A 698 -16.83 -25.21 -0.63
CA TYR A 698 -17.56 -25.37 0.63
C TYR A 698 -16.78 -26.23 1.64
N ILE A 699 -16.60 -25.72 2.86
CA ILE A 699 -15.88 -26.38 3.94
C ILE A 699 -16.85 -26.64 5.12
N PRO A 700 -17.27 -27.91 5.36
CA PRO A 700 -18.07 -28.27 6.52
C PRO A 700 -17.28 -28.14 7.83
N HIS A 701 -17.98 -28.06 8.97
CA HIS A 701 -17.36 -27.98 10.29
C HIS A 701 -16.48 -29.21 10.59
N SER A 702 -16.83 -30.38 10.05
CA SER A 702 -16.04 -31.61 10.16
C SER A 702 -14.60 -31.47 9.63
N PHE A 703 -14.34 -30.49 8.75
CA PHE A 703 -13.00 -30.24 8.19
C PHE A 703 -12.18 -29.22 9.00
N ALA A 704 -12.68 -28.76 10.15
CA ALA A 704 -11.94 -27.86 11.04
C ALA A 704 -10.50 -28.33 11.37
N PRO A 705 -10.21 -29.64 11.57
CA PRO A 705 -8.84 -30.12 11.83
C PRO A 705 -7.84 -29.76 10.71
N PHE A 706 -8.29 -29.65 9.46
CA PHE A 706 -7.43 -29.34 8.32
C PHE A 706 -7.13 -27.83 8.16
N ARG A 707 -7.82 -26.95 8.91
CA ARG A 707 -7.81 -25.49 8.66
C ARG A 707 -6.45 -24.84 8.86
N GLU A 708 -5.76 -25.24 9.94
CA GLU A 708 -4.48 -24.70 10.43
C GLU A 708 -3.58 -25.86 10.90
N ALA A 709 -3.46 -26.90 10.06
CA ALA A 709 -2.71 -28.12 10.34
C ALA A 709 -1.20 -27.84 10.42
N LYS A 710 -0.65 -27.84 11.64
CA LYS A 710 0.76 -27.55 11.93
C LYS A 710 1.74 -28.59 11.38
N GLU A 711 1.25 -29.78 11.04
CA GLU A 711 2.04 -30.83 10.36
C GLU A 711 2.50 -30.44 8.94
N ILE A 712 1.89 -29.42 8.33
CA ILE A 712 2.32 -28.88 7.03
C ILE A 712 3.37 -27.80 7.21
N SER A 713 3.09 -26.82 8.08
CA SER A 713 3.98 -25.71 8.44
C SER A 713 3.42 -24.98 9.66
N ALA A 714 4.28 -24.32 10.43
CA ALA A 714 3.87 -23.46 11.55
C ALA A 714 2.95 -22.30 11.11
N ASP A 715 3.12 -21.82 9.88
CA ASP A 715 2.36 -20.72 9.30
C ASP A 715 1.15 -21.20 8.45
N PHE A 716 0.88 -22.52 8.37
CA PHE A 716 -0.07 -23.08 7.40
C PHE A 716 -1.52 -22.63 7.62
N ASN A 717 -2.18 -22.25 6.52
CA ASN A 717 -3.61 -21.94 6.47
C ASN A 717 -4.23 -22.44 5.15
N LEU A 718 -5.14 -23.41 5.24
CA LEU A 718 -5.73 -24.09 4.07
C LEU A 718 -6.36 -23.12 3.06
N HIS A 719 -7.14 -22.16 3.55
CA HIS A 719 -7.77 -21.13 2.72
C HIS A 719 -6.75 -20.30 1.94
N ASP A 720 -5.70 -19.83 2.62
CA ASP A 720 -4.70 -18.98 2.01
C ASP A 720 -3.87 -19.75 0.97
N ALA A 721 -3.51 -21.00 1.27
CA ALA A 721 -2.80 -21.90 0.36
C ALA A 721 -3.59 -22.18 -0.92
N ILE A 722 -4.88 -22.50 -0.81
CA ILE A 722 -5.75 -22.77 -1.96
C ILE A 722 -6.01 -21.50 -2.78
N LYS A 723 -6.20 -20.34 -2.13
CA LYS A 723 -6.33 -19.07 -2.86
C LYS A 723 -5.08 -18.74 -3.68
N LEU A 724 -3.89 -18.90 -3.12
CA LEU A 724 -2.63 -18.67 -3.85
C LEU A 724 -2.49 -19.61 -5.03
N HIS A 725 -2.76 -20.90 -4.82
CA HIS A 725 -2.73 -21.91 -5.89
C HIS A 725 -3.69 -21.60 -7.04
N ALA A 726 -4.90 -21.14 -6.72
CA ALA A 726 -5.91 -20.77 -7.71
C ALA A 726 -5.59 -19.47 -8.46
N THR A 727 -4.96 -18.52 -7.76
CA THR A 727 -4.50 -17.26 -8.35
C THR A 727 -3.55 -17.51 -9.52
N ASP A 728 -2.62 -18.46 -9.38
CA ASP A 728 -1.68 -18.80 -10.44
C ASP A 728 -2.36 -19.40 -11.69
N ARG A 729 -3.53 -20.02 -11.52
CA ARG A 729 -4.36 -20.60 -12.58
C ARG A 729 -5.41 -19.64 -13.12
N GLY A 730 -5.43 -18.40 -12.65
CA GLY A 730 -6.42 -17.41 -13.05
C GLY A 730 -7.84 -17.70 -12.55
N ILE A 731 -8.02 -18.55 -11.53
CA ILE A 731 -9.33 -18.89 -10.93
C ILE A 731 -9.60 -18.05 -9.69
N LYS A 732 -10.77 -17.41 -9.66
CA LYS A 732 -11.24 -16.63 -8.50
C LYS A 732 -12.10 -17.52 -7.61
N ILE A 733 -11.81 -17.55 -6.32
CA ILE A 733 -12.47 -18.46 -5.36
C ILE A 733 -13.29 -17.70 -4.32
N GLN A 734 -14.45 -18.26 -3.97
CA GLN A 734 -15.22 -17.90 -2.78
C GLN A 734 -15.29 -19.11 -1.84
N PHE A 735 -14.59 -19.04 -0.71
CA PHE A 735 -14.74 -20.02 0.37
C PHE A 735 -16.03 -19.76 1.14
N ILE A 736 -16.79 -20.83 1.43
CA ILE A 736 -17.97 -20.78 2.30
C ILE A 736 -17.80 -21.86 3.36
N GLU A 737 -17.77 -21.45 4.63
CA GLU A 737 -17.73 -22.37 5.77
C GLU A 737 -19.15 -22.56 6.33
N GLU A 738 -19.46 -23.75 6.85
CA GLU A 738 -20.79 -24.13 7.38
C GLU A 738 -21.38 -23.12 8.38
N ARG A 739 -20.53 -22.53 9.24
CA ARG A 739 -20.93 -21.49 10.20
C ARG A 739 -21.55 -20.24 9.55
N SER A 740 -21.25 -19.99 8.27
CA SER A 740 -21.77 -18.84 7.52
C SER A 740 -23.22 -19.07 7.07
N ILE A 741 -23.58 -20.34 6.84
CA ILE A 741 -24.95 -20.73 6.47
C ILE A 741 -25.84 -20.73 7.72
N ASN A 742 -25.34 -21.26 8.84
CA ASN A 742 -26.06 -21.35 10.11
C ASN A 742 -25.94 -20.06 10.95
N THR A 743 -26.30 -18.92 10.38
CA THR A 743 -26.19 -17.59 11.01
C THR A 743 -27.48 -17.14 11.70
N TYR A 744 -27.35 -16.29 12.71
CA TYR A 744 -28.49 -15.60 13.35
C TYR A 744 -29.02 -14.41 12.54
N ASP A 745 -28.25 -13.92 11.56
CA ASP A 745 -28.65 -12.82 10.67
C ASP A 745 -28.35 -13.20 9.20
N PRO A 746 -29.30 -13.90 8.54
CA PRO A 746 -29.15 -14.32 7.14
C PRO A 746 -29.03 -13.14 6.17
N CYS A 747 -29.75 -12.05 6.41
CA CYS A 747 -29.73 -10.86 5.55
C CYS A 747 -28.31 -10.28 5.45
N LYS A 748 -27.66 -10.15 6.61
CA LYS A 748 -26.26 -9.70 6.70
C LYS A 748 -25.31 -10.58 5.88
N VAL A 749 -25.46 -11.90 5.97
CA VAL A 749 -24.63 -12.84 5.20
C VAL A 749 -24.86 -12.73 3.70
N LEU A 750 -26.13 -12.59 3.26
CA LEU A 750 -26.44 -12.43 1.83
C LEU A 750 -25.86 -11.13 1.26
N TRP A 751 -25.91 -10.02 2.01
CA TRP A 751 -25.24 -8.77 1.60
C TRP A 751 -23.72 -8.94 1.47
N GLY A 752 -23.08 -9.55 2.46
CA GLY A 752 -21.64 -9.80 2.43
C GLY A 752 -21.22 -10.73 1.27
N LEU A 753 -21.97 -11.82 1.06
CA LEU A 753 -21.66 -12.81 0.04
C LEU A 753 -21.92 -12.29 -1.38
N SER A 754 -23.05 -11.61 -1.60
CA SER A 754 -23.43 -11.11 -2.92
C SER A 754 -22.47 -10.03 -3.45
N THR A 755 -22.09 -9.07 -2.61
CA THR A 755 -21.11 -8.02 -2.96
C THR A 755 -19.73 -8.61 -3.28
N SER A 756 -19.26 -9.57 -2.49
CA SER A 756 -18.01 -10.30 -2.77
C SER A 756 -18.06 -11.06 -4.10
N ILE A 757 -19.12 -11.84 -4.36
CA ILE A 757 -19.30 -12.58 -5.61
C ILE A 757 -19.30 -11.63 -6.81
N TYR A 758 -20.04 -10.52 -6.70
CA TYR A 758 -20.13 -9.53 -7.77
C TYR A 758 -18.76 -8.90 -8.08
N ALA A 759 -18.03 -8.44 -7.06
CA ALA A 759 -16.71 -7.87 -7.23
C ALA A 759 -15.71 -8.88 -7.82
N LYS A 760 -15.75 -10.14 -7.37
CA LYS A 760 -14.92 -11.23 -7.94
C LYS A 760 -15.29 -11.52 -9.39
N SER A 761 -16.55 -11.40 -9.78
CA SER A 761 -16.99 -11.53 -11.18
C SER A 761 -16.60 -10.35 -12.10
N SER A 762 -15.60 -9.56 -11.69
CA SER A 762 -15.11 -8.34 -12.34
C SER A 762 -16.12 -7.18 -12.34
N GLY A 763 -17.12 -7.19 -11.46
CA GLY A 763 -18.03 -6.06 -11.27
C GLY A 763 -17.41 -4.94 -10.44
N VAL A 764 -17.82 -3.71 -10.69
CA VAL A 764 -17.43 -2.52 -9.91
C VAL A 764 -18.68 -2.01 -9.19
N LEU A 765 -18.64 -2.04 -7.86
CA LEU A 765 -19.82 -1.77 -7.03
C LEU A 765 -20.08 -0.26 -6.88
N TRP A 766 -19.10 0.48 -6.39
CA TRP A 766 -19.12 1.92 -6.14
C TRP A 766 -17.68 2.39 -5.92
N HIS A 767 -17.47 3.69 -6.00
CA HIS A 767 -16.23 4.32 -5.52
C HIS A 767 -16.56 5.66 -4.84
N PRO A 768 -15.71 6.20 -3.96
CA PRO A 768 -15.87 7.53 -3.40
C PRO A 768 -15.68 8.62 -4.46
N GLN A 769 -16.23 9.80 -4.21
CA GLN A 769 -15.80 10.98 -4.94
C GLN A 769 -14.30 11.22 -4.70
N ALA A 770 -13.51 11.26 -5.77
CA ALA A 770 -12.07 11.48 -5.67
C ALA A 770 -11.77 12.87 -5.12
N ILE A 771 -10.80 12.95 -4.20
CA ILE A 771 -10.30 14.23 -3.66
C ILE A 771 -9.35 14.88 -4.69
N ASN A 772 -8.53 14.08 -5.36
CA ASN A 772 -7.63 14.51 -6.43
C ASN A 772 -7.35 13.34 -7.38
N ASP A 773 -7.73 13.50 -8.65
CA ASP A 773 -7.64 12.45 -9.68
C ASP A 773 -6.20 12.02 -9.99
N GLY A 774 -5.22 12.91 -9.75
CA GLY A 774 -3.80 12.61 -9.95
C GLY A 774 -3.12 11.92 -8.78
N THR A 775 -3.87 11.39 -7.81
CA THR A 775 -3.35 10.69 -6.63
C THR A 775 -3.44 9.18 -6.80
N ALA A 776 -2.37 8.46 -6.45
CA ALA A 776 -2.41 7.01 -6.22
C ALA A 776 -2.05 6.68 -4.77
N TYR A 777 -2.58 5.57 -4.26
CA TYR A 777 -2.28 5.09 -2.91
C TYR A 777 -1.56 3.75 -2.95
N VAL A 778 -0.61 3.55 -2.03
CA VAL A 778 0.11 2.30 -1.84
C VAL A 778 0.01 1.88 -0.38
N GLY A 779 -0.42 0.65 -0.12
CA GLY A 779 -0.30 0.03 1.20
C GLY A 779 0.92 -0.87 1.26
N ILE A 780 1.74 -0.76 2.30
CA ILE A 780 2.89 -1.65 2.55
C ILE A 780 2.69 -2.42 3.84
N SER A 781 2.90 -3.74 3.79
CA SER A 781 3.01 -4.59 4.97
C SER A 781 4.16 -5.58 4.81
N TYR A 782 4.71 -6.00 5.93
CA TYR A 782 5.77 -6.98 5.99
C TYR A 782 5.25 -8.26 6.64
N ALA A 783 5.71 -9.40 6.15
CA ALA A 783 5.55 -10.68 6.81
C ALA A 783 6.93 -11.24 7.17
N GLN A 784 7.02 -11.91 8.31
CA GLN A 784 8.15 -12.77 8.64
C GLN A 784 7.60 -14.19 8.79
N SER A 785 8.09 -15.12 7.98
CA SER A 785 7.78 -16.54 8.16
C SER A 785 8.63 -17.10 9.29
N GLU A 786 7.99 -17.84 10.21
CA GLU A 786 8.68 -18.46 11.35
C GLU A 786 9.57 -19.62 10.90
N GLU A 787 9.14 -20.35 9.86
CA GLU A 787 9.85 -21.51 9.33
C GLU A 787 10.96 -21.11 8.35
N LYS A 788 10.69 -20.16 7.44
CA LYS A 788 11.63 -19.82 6.36
C LYS A 788 12.65 -18.76 6.76
N GLY A 789 12.42 -18.02 7.85
CA GLY A 789 13.21 -16.84 8.22
C GLY A 789 13.15 -15.71 7.18
N ILE A 790 12.27 -15.81 6.17
CA ILE A 790 12.16 -14.87 5.06
C ILE A 790 11.28 -13.69 5.49
N CYS A 791 11.74 -12.49 5.18
CA CYS A 791 10.89 -11.31 5.20
C CYS A 791 10.27 -11.07 3.82
N ILE A 792 8.98 -10.79 3.80
CA ILE A 792 8.22 -10.59 2.56
C ILE A 792 7.62 -9.19 2.59
N GLY A 793 7.94 -8.39 1.58
CA GLY A 793 7.30 -7.11 1.30
C GLY A 793 6.05 -7.33 0.47
N CYS A 794 4.91 -6.90 0.99
CA CYS A 794 3.64 -6.91 0.29
C CYS A 794 3.23 -5.47 0.01
N SER A 795 2.94 -5.15 -1.25
CA SER A 795 2.35 -3.88 -1.62
C SER A 795 1.15 -4.01 -2.52
N GLN A 796 0.19 -3.12 -2.33
CA GLN A 796 -0.93 -2.96 -3.24
C GLN A 796 -1.09 -1.52 -3.66
N LEU A 797 -1.28 -1.34 -4.96
CA LEU A 797 -1.52 -0.06 -5.62
C LEU A 797 -3.03 0.16 -5.80
N PHE A 798 -3.48 1.38 -5.54
CA PHE A 798 -4.85 1.84 -5.69
C PHE A 798 -4.88 3.15 -6.48
N ASP A 799 -5.96 3.36 -7.25
CA ASP A 799 -6.19 4.63 -7.94
C ASP A 799 -6.69 5.74 -6.99
N SER A 800 -7.00 6.92 -7.53
CA SER A 800 -7.48 8.10 -6.79
C SER A 800 -8.77 7.86 -6.02
N THR A 801 -9.57 6.88 -6.42
CA THR A 801 -10.82 6.50 -5.78
C THR A 801 -10.64 5.38 -4.75
N GLY A 802 -9.42 4.82 -4.62
CA GLY A 802 -9.17 3.70 -3.73
C GLY A 802 -9.60 2.35 -4.32
N THR A 803 -9.85 2.26 -5.63
CA THR A 803 -10.03 0.98 -6.32
C THR A 803 -8.68 0.31 -6.52
N GLY A 804 -8.58 -0.98 -6.16
CA GLY A 804 -7.35 -1.75 -6.31
C GLY A 804 -6.94 -1.94 -7.77
N ILE A 805 -5.66 -1.74 -8.08
CA ILE A 805 -5.10 -1.92 -9.43
C ILE A 805 -4.26 -3.20 -9.50
N ARG A 806 -3.16 -3.25 -8.73
CA ARG A 806 -2.20 -4.36 -8.73
C ARG A 806 -1.64 -4.63 -7.34
N MET A 807 -1.29 -5.88 -7.12
CA MET A 807 -0.59 -6.37 -5.94
C MET A 807 0.77 -6.94 -6.32
N ILE A 808 1.80 -6.68 -5.51
CA ILE A 808 3.15 -7.24 -5.67
C ILE A 808 3.55 -7.92 -4.37
N LEU A 809 4.00 -9.17 -4.50
CA LEU A 809 4.60 -9.97 -3.43
C LEU A 809 6.09 -10.12 -3.72
N ARG A 810 6.94 -9.60 -2.84
CA ARG A 810 8.39 -9.63 -3.03
C ARG A 810 9.11 -10.22 -1.82
N LYS A 811 10.00 -11.16 -2.09
CA LYS A 811 10.96 -11.62 -1.09
C LYS A 811 11.99 -10.51 -0.85
N ILE A 812 12.20 -10.18 0.42
CA ILE A 812 13.23 -9.21 0.83
C ILE A 812 14.50 -10.02 1.10
N ASP A 813 15.55 -9.74 0.35
CA ASP A 813 16.79 -10.53 0.39
C ASP A 813 17.63 -10.18 1.62
N ASN A 814 17.70 -8.89 1.97
CA ASN A 814 18.46 -8.38 3.10
C ASN A 814 17.60 -7.49 4.01
N PRO A 815 16.59 -8.06 4.70
CA PRO A 815 15.71 -7.29 5.57
C PRO A 815 16.51 -6.67 6.72
N ARG A 816 16.27 -5.38 6.96
CA ARG A 816 16.78 -4.71 8.13
C ARG A 816 15.71 -4.73 9.22
N PHE A 817 16.11 -4.66 10.49
CA PHE A 817 15.19 -4.76 11.62
C PHE A 817 15.23 -3.52 12.50
N TRP A 818 14.04 -3.04 12.86
CA TRP A 818 13.84 -2.05 13.91
C TRP A 818 13.39 -2.75 15.18
N GLY A 819 14.14 -2.54 16.26
CA GLY A 819 14.00 -3.35 17.48
C GLY A 819 14.27 -4.82 17.20
N LYS A 820 13.61 -5.72 17.94
CA LYS A 820 13.87 -7.17 17.83
C LYS A 820 13.15 -7.88 16.67
N LYS A 821 12.08 -7.32 16.11
CA LYS A 821 11.16 -8.09 15.22
C LYS A 821 10.53 -7.33 14.06
N ASN A 822 10.68 -6.01 13.93
CA ASN A 822 9.98 -5.26 12.87
C ASN A 822 10.87 -5.09 11.65
N PRO A 823 10.63 -5.82 10.55
CA PRO A 823 11.44 -5.68 9.36
C PRO A 823 11.13 -4.41 8.57
N TYR A 824 12.11 -3.96 7.79
CA TYR A 824 11.98 -2.86 6.83
C TYR A 824 12.95 -3.06 5.65
N MET A 825 12.68 -2.39 4.53
CA MET A 825 13.49 -2.54 3.31
C MET A 825 14.79 -1.73 3.39
N GLY A 826 15.86 -2.25 2.77
CA GLY A 826 17.00 -1.41 2.41
C GLY A 826 16.64 -0.39 1.32
N ARG A 827 17.54 0.57 1.06
CA ARG A 827 17.35 1.59 0.04
C ARG A 827 17.10 1.02 -1.35
N ASP A 828 17.94 0.09 -1.79
CA ASP A 828 17.85 -0.47 -3.14
C ASP A 828 16.59 -1.34 -3.32
N GLU A 829 16.21 -2.11 -2.30
CA GLU A 829 15.00 -2.92 -2.29
C GLU A 829 13.74 -2.03 -2.34
N ALA A 830 13.69 -0.99 -1.50
CA ALA A 830 12.59 -0.02 -1.48
C ALA A 830 12.44 0.66 -2.85
N ARG A 831 13.56 1.10 -3.45
CA ARG A 831 13.57 1.73 -4.78
C ARG A 831 13.03 0.79 -5.84
N SER A 832 13.59 -0.42 -5.94
CA SER A 832 13.19 -1.39 -6.96
C SER A 832 11.72 -1.78 -6.84
N MET A 833 11.22 -2.02 -5.63
CA MET A 833 9.81 -2.36 -5.40
C MET A 833 8.86 -1.22 -5.77
N MET A 834 9.22 0.02 -5.45
CA MET A 834 8.39 1.19 -5.80
C MET A 834 8.44 1.51 -7.30
N SER A 835 9.59 1.36 -7.96
CA SER A 835 9.70 1.52 -9.41
C SER A 835 8.84 0.51 -10.16
N GLU A 836 8.80 -0.74 -9.69
CA GLU A 836 7.93 -1.78 -10.25
C GLU A 836 6.45 -1.41 -10.09
N LEU A 837 6.02 -0.94 -8.91
CA LEU A 837 4.64 -0.47 -8.70
C LEU A 837 4.28 0.71 -9.62
N ARG A 838 5.19 1.68 -9.78
CA ARG A 838 5.00 2.83 -10.66
C ARG A 838 4.85 2.40 -12.12
N GLU A 839 5.67 1.46 -12.56
CA GLU A 839 5.56 0.88 -13.91
C GLU A 839 4.23 0.15 -14.10
N GLN A 840 3.78 -0.64 -13.11
CA GLN A 840 2.46 -1.28 -13.17
C GLN A 840 1.31 -0.27 -13.24
N TYR A 841 1.42 0.89 -12.57
CA TYR A 841 0.43 1.97 -12.66
C TYR A 841 0.27 2.48 -14.10
N TYR A 842 1.37 2.90 -14.74
CA TYR A 842 1.34 3.39 -16.13
C TYR A 842 0.98 2.31 -17.13
N HIS A 843 1.31 1.06 -16.83
CA HIS A 843 0.90 -0.05 -17.68
C HIS A 843 -0.60 -0.30 -17.65
N SER A 844 -1.23 -0.20 -16.48
CA SER A 844 -2.68 -0.37 -16.35
C SER A 844 -3.46 0.76 -17.01
N ASP A 845 -3.04 2.02 -16.81
CA ASP A 845 -3.62 3.19 -17.48
C ASP A 845 -2.51 4.05 -18.13
N PRO A 846 -2.23 3.84 -19.44
CA PRO A 846 -1.12 4.47 -20.17
C PRO A 846 -1.12 5.99 -20.21
N ILE A 847 -2.29 6.61 -20.06
CA ILE A 847 -2.46 8.07 -20.15
C ILE A 847 -2.72 8.71 -18.77
N ALA A 848 -2.69 7.92 -17.69
CA ALA A 848 -2.92 8.42 -16.35
C ALA A 848 -1.86 9.45 -15.91
N LYS A 849 -2.32 10.51 -15.25
CA LYS A 849 -1.44 11.54 -14.66
C LYS A 849 -1.17 11.21 -13.19
N LEU A 850 -0.01 10.63 -12.91
CA LEU A 850 0.46 10.44 -11.53
C LEU A 850 1.16 11.71 -11.02
N ASN A 851 0.42 12.54 -10.29
CA ASN A 851 0.94 13.78 -9.69
C ASN A 851 1.32 13.62 -8.22
N ARG A 852 0.63 12.72 -7.51
CA ARG A 852 0.85 12.46 -6.08
C ARG A 852 0.79 10.97 -5.77
N ILE A 853 1.70 10.51 -4.93
CA ILE A 853 1.69 9.16 -4.39
C ILE A 853 1.60 9.22 -2.86
N VAL A 854 0.71 8.41 -2.28
CA VAL A 854 0.53 8.31 -0.83
C VAL A 854 0.81 6.89 -0.39
N ILE A 855 1.75 6.71 0.52
CA ILE A 855 2.18 5.40 1.00
C ILE A 855 1.80 5.23 2.47
N HIS A 856 1.00 4.21 2.75
CA HIS A 856 0.59 3.82 4.09
C HIS A 856 1.38 2.61 4.59
N LYS A 857 1.86 2.70 5.83
CA LYS A 857 2.56 1.60 6.54
C LYS A 857 2.15 1.60 8.01
N THR A 858 2.21 0.45 8.69
CA THR A 858 1.92 0.37 10.14
C THR A 858 3.14 0.64 11.01
N THR A 859 4.33 0.36 10.50
CA THR A 859 5.62 0.64 11.15
C THR A 859 6.24 1.94 10.62
N PRO A 860 7.19 2.56 11.36
CA PRO A 860 7.83 3.80 10.93
C PRO A 860 8.58 3.65 9.59
N PHE A 861 8.70 4.74 8.84
CA PHE A 861 9.55 4.79 7.65
C PHE A 861 11.00 5.06 8.08
N MET A 862 11.90 4.14 7.75
CA MET A 862 13.32 4.32 8.04
C MET A 862 13.98 5.19 6.98
N ARG A 863 15.07 5.89 7.34
CA ARG A 863 15.81 6.78 6.44
C ARG A 863 16.12 6.14 5.08
N GLU A 864 16.59 4.90 5.07
CA GLU A 864 16.92 4.19 3.83
C GLU A 864 15.70 3.92 2.96
N GLU A 865 14.54 3.63 3.57
CA GLU A 865 13.28 3.46 2.84
C GLU A 865 12.84 4.77 2.21
N ILE A 866 12.90 5.88 2.95
CA ILE A 866 12.54 7.21 2.45
C ILE A 866 13.40 7.56 1.23
N ILE A 867 14.71 7.31 1.29
CA ILE A 867 15.61 7.56 0.16
C ILE A 867 15.24 6.68 -1.04
N GLY A 868 15.05 5.37 -0.83
CA GLY A 868 14.71 4.46 -1.93
C GLY A 868 13.37 4.79 -2.59
N ILE A 869 12.34 5.10 -1.78
CA ILE A 869 11.00 5.48 -2.25
C ILE A 869 11.06 6.79 -3.04
N THR A 870 11.72 7.82 -2.52
CA THR A 870 11.83 9.11 -3.20
C THR A 870 12.59 9.00 -4.52
N GLN A 871 13.63 8.16 -4.58
CA GLN A 871 14.34 7.84 -5.82
C GLN A 871 13.46 7.14 -6.86
N ALA A 872 12.59 6.22 -6.46
CA ALA A 872 11.70 5.51 -7.37
C ALA A 872 10.59 6.40 -7.96
N PHE A 873 10.09 7.35 -7.17
CA PHE A 873 9.09 8.32 -7.59
C PHE A 873 9.69 9.64 -8.10
N GLU A 874 10.95 9.61 -8.52
CA GLU A 874 11.60 10.78 -9.11
C GLU A 874 10.81 11.29 -10.33
N GLY A 875 10.52 12.60 -10.34
CA GLY A 875 9.65 13.23 -11.34
C GLY A 875 8.16 13.30 -10.94
N VAL A 876 7.73 12.66 -9.85
CA VAL A 876 6.39 12.85 -9.27
C VAL A 876 6.37 14.07 -8.35
N ASN A 877 5.38 14.94 -8.47
CA ASN A 877 5.37 16.25 -7.78
C ASN A 877 5.23 16.14 -6.26
N ASN A 878 4.49 15.15 -5.75
CA ASN A 878 4.22 15.02 -4.32
C ASN A 878 4.28 13.55 -3.87
N ILE A 879 5.00 13.30 -2.77
CA ILE A 879 5.14 11.99 -2.13
C ILE A 879 4.73 12.17 -0.67
N GLU A 880 3.75 11.39 -0.20
CA GLU A 880 3.35 11.33 1.20
C GLU A 880 3.70 9.97 1.80
N LEU A 881 4.47 9.98 2.89
CA LEU A 881 4.81 8.77 3.65
C LEU A 881 4.16 8.86 5.02
N VAL A 882 3.09 8.08 5.21
CA VAL A 882 2.21 8.18 6.37
C VAL A 882 2.16 6.85 7.12
N GLN A 883 2.57 6.89 8.38
CA GLN A 883 2.40 5.77 9.29
C GLN A 883 1.01 5.82 9.91
N ILE A 884 0.30 4.68 9.92
CA ILE A 884 -1.03 4.54 10.52
C ILE A 884 -1.04 3.36 11.49
N GLN A 885 -1.25 3.65 12.77
CA GLN A 885 -1.29 2.65 13.83
C GLN A 885 -2.70 2.47 14.38
N SER A 886 -3.18 1.23 14.42
CA SER A 886 -4.48 0.89 15.01
C SER A 886 -4.43 0.69 16.52
N TYR A 887 -3.27 0.35 17.08
CA TYR A 887 -3.08 0.27 18.53
C TYR A 887 -2.63 1.64 19.04
N CYS A 888 -3.48 2.26 19.83
CA CYS A 888 -3.31 3.61 20.35
C CYS A 888 -3.93 3.69 21.76
N PRO A 889 -3.21 4.22 22.78
CA PRO A 889 -3.71 4.28 24.15
C PRO A 889 -4.75 5.39 24.39
N TRP A 890 -5.02 6.22 23.38
CA TRP A 890 -5.91 7.37 23.47
C TRP A 890 -7.38 6.96 23.34
N ARG A 891 -8.26 7.54 24.15
CA ARG A 891 -9.72 7.44 24.06
C ARG A 891 -10.32 8.84 24.22
N ALA A 892 -11.45 9.05 23.57
CA ALA A 892 -12.18 10.30 23.63
C ALA A 892 -13.61 10.04 24.11
N ILE A 893 -14.02 10.84 25.10
CA ILE A 893 -15.30 10.78 25.76
C ILE A 893 -16.10 12.00 25.32
N LYS A 894 -17.25 11.76 24.71
CA LYS A 894 -18.14 12.81 24.24
C LYS A 894 -19.05 13.33 25.36
N PHE A 895 -19.20 14.64 25.44
CA PHE A 895 -20.22 15.33 26.23
C PHE A 895 -21.10 16.17 25.28
N GLY A 896 -21.95 17.03 25.84
CA GLY A 896 -22.74 17.98 25.05
C GLY A 896 -21.90 19.15 24.50
N GLN A 897 -22.58 20.22 24.08
CA GLN A 897 -21.92 21.44 23.59
C GLN A 897 -21.17 22.21 24.68
N GLN A 898 -21.53 22.02 25.95
CA GLN A 898 -20.91 22.68 27.09
C GLN A 898 -20.04 21.70 27.87
N ALA A 899 -18.97 22.20 28.47
CA ALA A 899 -18.24 21.45 29.49
C ALA A 899 -19.19 21.15 30.66
N SER A 900 -19.44 19.85 30.92
CA SER A 900 -20.44 19.42 31.89
C SER A 900 -19.95 18.21 32.69
N LYS A 901 -20.67 17.88 33.77
CA LYS A 901 -20.32 16.74 34.62
C LYS A 901 -20.71 15.39 34.03
N VAL A 902 -21.64 15.35 33.07
CA VAL A 902 -22.27 14.11 32.59
C VAL A 902 -21.95 13.89 31.11
N ALA A 903 -21.26 12.78 30.83
CA ALA A 903 -20.95 12.36 29.48
C ALA A 903 -22.21 11.85 28.74
N GLU A 904 -22.22 11.97 27.42
CA GLU A 904 -23.28 11.41 26.59
C GLU A 904 -23.25 9.87 26.60
N SER A 905 -24.36 9.24 26.24
CA SER A 905 -24.43 7.77 26.12
C SER A 905 -23.65 7.23 24.91
N PHE A 906 -23.60 8.01 23.83
CA PHE A 906 -22.97 7.63 22.55
C PHE A 906 -21.52 8.12 22.46
N ALA A 907 -20.72 7.40 21.69
CA ALA A 907 -19.32 7.72 21.48
C ALA A 907 -19.12 9.00 20.65
N VAL A 908 -17.86 9.43 20.54
CA VAL A 908 -17.46 10.52 19.64
C VAL A 908 -17.84 10.24 18.19
N LYS A 909 -17.99 11.32 17.41
CA LYS A 909 -18.33 11.22 15.99
C LYS A 909 -17.19 10.58 15.21
N ARG A 910 -17.53 9.71 14.27
CA ARG A 910 -16.57 9.28 13.25
C ARG A 910 -16.13 10.52 12.45
N GLY A 911 -14.85 10.58 12.10
CA GLY A 911 -14.22 11.76 11.51
C GLY A 911 -13.71 12.80 12.52
N THR A 912 -13.86 12.56 13.83
CA THR A 912 -13.19 13.38 14.86
C THR A 912 -11.67 13.24 14.70
N THR A 913 -10.98 14.39 14.69
CA THR A 913 -9.54 14.50 14.48
C THR A 913 -8.93 15.39 15.55
N ILE A 914 -7.84 14.96 16.18
CA ILE A 914 -7.14 15.71 17.23
C ILE A 914 -5.64 15.74 16.92
N GLN A 915 -5.06 16.92 16.78
CA GLN A 915 -3.62 17.05 16.51
C GLN A 915 -2.83 16.87 17.80
N LEU A 916 -1.78 16.04 17.73
CA LEU A 916 -0.90 15.72 18.87
C LEU A 916 0.44 16.46 18.79
N SER A 917 0.97 16.61 17.57
CA SER A 917 2.23 17.31 17.30
C SER A 917 2.20 17.92 15.89
N SER A 918 3.30 18.55 15.50
CA SER A 918 3.45 19.08 14.14
C SER A 918 3.45 17.98 13.06
N ASP A 919 3.68 16.72 13.42
CA ASP A 919 3.75 15.59 12.49
C ASP A 919 2.82 14.43 12.81
N SER A 920 1.97 14.53 13.85
CA SER A 920 1.07 13.45 14.24
C SER A 920 -0.30 13.92 14.74
N PHE A 921 -1.31 13.08 14.51
CA PHE A 921 -2.69 13.31 14.91
C PHE A 921 -3.45 12.01 15.15
N LEU A 922 -4.54 12.11 15.88
CA LEU A 922 -5.53 11.05 16.09
C LEU A 922 -6.69 11.21 15.12
N LEU A 923 -7.19 10.11 14.55
CA LEU A 923 -8.39 10.08 13.72
C LEU A 923 -9.33 8.97 14.15
N TRP A 924 -10.56 9.32 14.53
CA TRP A 924 -11.61 8.34 14.81
C TRP A 924 -12.25 7.87 13.50
N THR A 925 -11.70 6.80 12.93
CA THR A 925 -12.34 6.09 11.80
C THR A 925 -13.47 5.17 12.26
N HIS A 926 -13.64 4.98 13.57
CA HIS A 926 -14.77 4.28 14.17
C HIS A 926 -15.43 5.20 15.20
N GLY A 927 -16.76 5.33 15.14
CA GLY A 927 -17.51 6.25 15.98
C GLY A 927 -18.95 6.40 15.53
N CYS A 928 -19.66 7.32 16.17
CA CYS A 928 -21.06 7.61 15.86
C CYS A 928 -21.19 8.42 14.57
N ILE A 929 -22.22 8.11 13.79
CA ILE A 929 -22.61 8.82 12.58
C ILE A 929 -24.06 9.28 12.74
N ILE A 930 -24.33 10.54 12.44
CA ILE A 930 -25.69 11.08 12.38
C ILE A 930 -25.90 11.50 10.92
N HIS A 931 -26.72 10.75 10.19
CA HIS A 931 -26.93 10.99 8.77
C HIS A 931 -28.33 10.49 8.32
N PRO A 932 -29.04 11.23 7.44
CA PRO A 932 -30.33 10.83 6.88
C PRO A 932 -30.38 9.43 6.25
N ASP A 933 -29.29 8.98 5.63
CA ASP A 933 -29.20 7.67 4.97
C ASP A 933 -29.00 6.47 5.90
N LEU A 934 -28.86 6.72 7.21
CA LEU A 934 -28.65 5.70 8.22
C LEU A 934 -29.81 5.76 9.23
N ALA A 935 -29.59 6.36 10.39
CA ALA A 935 -30.58 6.46 11.47
C ALA A 935 -31.28 7.84 11.53
N GLY A 936 -31.29 8.60 10.43
CA GLY A 936 -31.92 9.91 10.38
C GLY A 936 -31.22 10.92 11.30
N ARG A 937 -31.96 11.41 12.31
CA ARG A 937 -31.46 12.30 13.36
C ARG A 937 -30.86 11.56 14.56
N LEU A 938 -30.92 10.23 14.59
CA LEU A 938 -30.40 9.40 15.68
C LEU A 938 -28.94 8.99 15.41
N ASN A 939 -28.26 8.56 16.46
CA ASN A 939 -26.89 8.05 16.35
C ASN A 939 -26.88 6.64 15.75
N TYR A 940 -26.17 6.46 14.64
CA TYR A 940 -25.73 5.16 14.16
C TYR A 940 -24.33 4.85 14.69
N TYR A 941 -24.15 3.71 15.36
CA TYR A 941 -22.83 3.25 15.81
C TYR A 941 -22.62 1.80 15.38
N LYS A 942 -21.74 1.61 14.38
CA LYS A 942 -21.47 0.29 13.80
C LYS A 942 -21.11 -0.72 14.90
N GLY A 943 -21.85 -1.81 15.00
CA GLY A 943 -21.61 -2.86 15.99
C GLY A 943 -22.03 -2.51 17.43
N GLY A 944 -22.28 -1.24 17.75
CA GLY A 944 -22.89 -0.80 19.00
C GLY A 944 -22.16 -1.24 20.27
N ARG A 945 -20.83 -1.38 20.24
CA ARG A 945 -20.04 -1.99 21.33
C ARG A 945 -18.88 -1.11 21.74
N GLY A 946 -18.71 -0.95 23.06
CA GLY A 946 -17.56 -0.32 23.69
C GLY A 946 -17.31 1.13 23.27
N ILE A 947 -16.20 1.68 23.76
CA ILE A 947 -15.64 2.97 23.35
C ILE A 947 -14.69 2.80 22.15
N PRO A 948 -14.78 3.64 21.09
CA PRO A 948 -13.93 3.49 19.93
C PRO A 948 -12.49 3.96 20.19
N THR A 949 -11.56 3.32 19.49
CA THR A 949 -10.12 3.66 19.49
C THR A 949 -9.80 4.47 18.23
N PRO A 950 -9.07 5.60 18.34
CA PRO A 950 -8.58 6.32 17.17
C PRO A 950 -7.44 5.57 16.49
N LEU A 951 -7.25 5.85 15.21
CA LEU A 951 -5.96 5.61 14.56
C LEU A 951 -4.98 6.70 15.00
N LEU A 952 -3.71 6.33 15.22
CA LEU A 952 -2.60 7.28 15.36
C LEU A 952 -1.91 7.41 14.00
N ILE A 953 -1.89 8.64 13.47
CA ILE A 953 -1.31 8.96 12.17
C ILE A 953 -0.04 9.78 12.40
N LYS A 954 1.06 9.40 11.75
CA LYS A 954 2.33 10.13 11.79
C LYS A 954 2.90 10.32 10.39
N ARG A 955 3.19 11.56 10.02
CA ARG A 955 3.90 11.91 8.78
C ARG A 955 5.40 11.68 8.95
N HIS A 956 5.99 10.97 8.00
CA HIS A 956 7.45 10.84 7.88
C HIS A 956 8.03 11.67 6.74
N TYR A 957 7.24 11.95 5.70
CA TYR A 957 7.62 12.75 4.54
C TYR A 957 6.37 13.28 3.83
N GLY A 958 6.45 14.46 3.20
CA GLY A 958 5.35 15.06 2.45
C GLY A 958 4.87 16.42 2.99
N GLN A 959 3.86 16.98 2.32
CA GLN A 959 3.41 18.38 2.45
C GLN A 959 1.89 18.61 2.46
N ALA A 960 1.06 17.59 2.35
CA ALA A 960 -0.40 17.71 2.38
C ALA A 960 -0.88 18.34 3.70
N SER A 961 -2.09 18.92 3.72
CA SER A 961 -2.69 19.32 4.98
C SER A 961 -3.12 18.08 5.78
N GLY A 962 -3.28 18.26 7.09
CA GLY A 962 -3.91 17.25 7.92
C GLY A 962 -5.38 16.98 7.51
N ASP A 963 -6.04 18.00 6.94
CA ASP A 963 -7.39 17.88 6.38
C ASP A 963 -7.47 16.84 5.25
N THR A 964 -6.57 16.96 4.27
CA THR A 964 -6.50 16.03 3.13
C THR A 964 -6.23 14.61 3.61
N LEU A 965 -5.25 14.42 4.50
CA LEU A 965 -4.93 13.08 5.01
C LEU A 965 -6.09 12.46 5.79
N ALA A 966 -6.81 13.24 6.60
CA ALA A 966 -7.97 12.76 7.35
C ALA A 966 -9.09 12.31 6.41
N GLN A 967 -9.45 13.12 5.43
CA GLN A 967 -10.49 12.82 4.44
C GLN A 967 -10.13 11.59 3.59
N GLU A 968 -8.88 11.47 3.12
CA GLU A 968 -8.40 10.32 2.35
C GLU A 968 -8.49 9.02 3.16
N ILE A 969 -8.07 9.03 4.42
CA ILE A 969 -8.16 7.84 5.28
C ILE A 969 -9.63 7.46 5.53
N LEU A 970 -10.51 8.43 5.81
CA LEU A 970 -11.94 8.17 5.98
C LEU A 970 -12.56 7.58 4.70
N MET A 971 -12.20 8.12 3.55
CA MET A 971 -12.63 7.63 2.24
C MET A 971 -12.21 6.17 2.03
N LEU A 972 -10.91 5.88 2.20
CA LEU A 972 -10.33 4.54 1.99
C LEU A 972 -10.88 3.49 2.97
N THR A 973 -11.41 3.88 4.13
CA THR A 973 -12.07 2.93 5.04
C THR A 973 -13.39 2.36 4.50
N LYS A 974 -13.97 2.97 3.46
CA LYS A 974 -15.24 2.54 2.83
C LYS A 974 -15.05 1.70 1.56
N MET A 975 -13.80 1.41 1.19
CA MET A 975 -13.43 0.75 -0.09
C MET A 975 -13.15 -0.74 -0.01
N ASN A 976 -13.56 -1.42 1.07
CA ASN A 976 -13.48 -2.88 1.14
C ASN A 976 -14.75 -3.52 0.53
N TRP A 977 -14.70 -3.86 -0.77
CA TRP A 977 -15.79 -4.56 -1.48
C TRP A 977 -16.02 -6.01 -1.04
N ASN A 978 -15.11 -6.60 -0.27
CA ASN A 978 -15.25 -7.96 0.26
C ASN A 978 -16.14 -8.03 1.51
N SER A 979 -16.79 -6.94 1.90
CA SER A 979 -17.65 -6.88 3.09
C SER A 979 -18.80 -5.88 2.91
N GLY A 980 -19.74 -6.19 2.01
CA GLY A 980 -20.96 -5.38 1.82
C GLY A 980 -21.87 -5.31 3.05
N ASP A 981 -21.65 -6.18 4.04
CA ASP A 981 -22.36 -6.21 5.32
C ASP A 981 -21.92 -5.12 6.32
N SER A 982 -21.05 -4.21 5.89
CA SER A 982 -20.39 -3.24 6.76
C SER A 982 -20.15 -1.89 6.07
N LEU A 983 -20.67 -0.80 6.66
CA LEU A 983 -20.48 0.58 6.18
C LEU A 983 -19.02 1.00 5.96
N TYR A 984 -18.11 0.60 6.86
CA TYR A 984 -16.67 0.92 6.79
C TYR A 984 -15.81 -0.09 7.58
N LYS A 985 -14.51 -0.20 7.28
CA LYS A 985 -13.51 -0.88 8.13
C LYS A 985 -12.77 0.13 9.02
N ILE A 986 -12.10 -0.34 10.08
CA ILE A 986 -11.35 0.57 10.97
C ILE A 986 -10.09 1.08 10.27
N LEU A 987 -9.37 0.17 9.58
CA LEU A 987 -8.20 0.52 8.78
C LEU A 987 -8.60 0.89 7.36
N PRO A 988 -7.88 1.81 6.69
CA PRO A 988 -8.08 2.07 5.28
C PRO A 988 -7.75 0.82 4.46
N VAL A 989 -8.43 0.67 3.32
CA VAL A 989 -8.31 -0.50 2.42
C VAL A 989 -6.86 -0.83 2.04
N THR A 990 -6.03 0.20 1.90
CA THR A 990 -4.57 0.11 1.69
C THR A 990 -3.86 -0.79 2.69
N LEU A 991 -4.15 -0.65 4.00
CA LEU A 991 -3.52 -1.45 5.04
C LEU A 991 -4.29 -2.74 5.36
N ASP A 992 -5.60 -2.74 5.17
CA ASP A 992 -6.44 -3.92 5.39
C ASP A 992 -6.01 -5.07 4.46
N PHE A 993 -5.91 -4.80 3.15
CA PHE A 993 -5.43 -5.80 2.20
C PHE A 993 -3.94 -6.09 2.28
N ALA A 994 -3.09 -5.09 2.56
CA ALA A 994 -1.66 -5.34 2.74
C ALA A 994 -1.39 -6.34 3.88
N LYS A 995 -2.19 -6.30 4.95
CA LYS A 995 -2.12 -7.30 6.04
C LYS A 995 -2.59 -8.69 5.61
N VAL A 996 -3.67 -8.78 4.81
CA VAL A 996 -4.15 -10.06 4.26
C VAL A 996 -3.07 -10.70 3.39
N LEU A 997 -2.45 -9.91 2.51
CA LEU A 997 -1.33 -10.38 1.69
C LEU A 997 -0.14 -10.82 2.51
N ALA A 998 0.26 -10.04 3.51
CA ALA A 998 1.37 -10.41 4.39
C ALA A 998 1.12 -11.78 5.04
N ARG A 999 -0.10 -12.05 5.52
CA ARG A 999 -0.47 -13.36 6.06
C ARG A 999 -0.39 -14.47 4.99
N MET A 1000 -1.01 -14.26 3.83
CA MET A 1000 -1.04 -15.25 2.75
C MET A 1000 0.37 -15.56 2.21
N SER A 1001 1.25 -14.56 2.15
CA SER A 1001 2.59 -14.72 1.60
C SER A 1001 3.47 -15.74 2.33
N LYS A 1002 3.11 -16.12 3.56
CA LYS A 1002 3.82 -17.13 4.35
C LYS A 1002 3.61 -18.56 3.84
N GLN A 1003 2.54 -18.81 3.07
CA GLN A 1003 2.24 -20.15 2.56
C GLN A 1003 3.29 -20.64 1.54
N ASN A 1004 3.34 -21.95 1.30
CA ASN A 1004 4.29 -22.55 0.35
C ASN A 1004 3.97 -22.23 -1.12
N GLU A 1005 2.71 -21.94 -1.40
CA GLU A 1005 2.17 -21.61 -2.72
C GLU A 1005 2.41 -20.14 -3.11
N ALA A 1006 3.03 -19.33 -2.24
CA ALA A 1006 3.32 -17.94 -2.53
C ALA A 1006 4.36 -17.83 -3.66
N ILE A 1007 3.96 -17.21 -4.77
CA ILE A 1007 4.82 -16.91 -5.89
C ILE A 1007 5.25 -15.45 -5.76
N TYR A 1008 6.57 -15.22 -5.76
CA TYR A 1008 7.17 -13.91 -5.59
C TYR A 1008 7.53 -13.27 -6.94
N ASN A 1009 7.69 -11.94 -6.94
CA ASN A 1009 8.12 -11.14 -8.09
C ASN A 1009 7.14 -11.24 -9.28
N LYS A 1010 5.85 -11.33 -8.98
CA LYS A 1010 4.75 -11.32 -9.96
C LYS A 1010 3.68 -10.32 -9.49
N ALA A 1011 3.16 -9.56 -10.44
CA ALA A 1011 2.03 -8.67 -10.21
C ALA A 1011 0.71 -9.44 -10.37
N TYR A 1012 -0.24 -9.21 -9.47
CA TYR A 1012 -1.54 -9.86 -9.48
C TYR A 1012 -2.70 -8.86 -9.50
N ASP A 1013 -3.82 -9.26 -10.09
CA ASP A 1013 -5.11 -8.61 -9.84
C ASP A 1013 -5.54 -8.89 -8.39
N PHE A 1014 -5.90 -7.84 -7.66
CA PHE A 1014 -6.32 -7.94 -6.27
C PHE A 1014 -7.59 -8.80 -6.07
N ARG A 1015 -8.43 -8.95 -7.10
CA ARG A 1015 -9.68 -9.71 -7.03
C ARG A 1015 -9.46 -11.19 -6.73
N TYR A 1016 -8.27 -11.73 -6.98
CA TYR A 1016 -7.89 -13.09 -6.61
C TYR A 1016 -7.71 -13.29 -5.10
N PHE A 1017 -7.44 -12.20 -4.36
CA PHE A 1017 -7.14 -12.23 -2.93
C PHE A 1017 -8.30 -11.82 -2.04
N MET A 1018 -9.33 -11.15 -2.60
CA MET A 1018 -10.59 -10.81 -1.91
C MET A 1018 -11.21 -12.04 -1.25
#